data_AF-A0A6C0DGG4-F1
#
_entry.id   AF-A0A6C0DGG4-F1
#
_cell.length_a   1.000
_cell.length_b   1.000
_cell.length_c   1.000
_cell.angle_alpha   90.00
_cell.angle_beta   90.00
_cell.angle_gamma   90.00
#
_symmetry.space_group_name_H-M   'P 1'
#
loop_
_entity.id
_entity.type
_entity.pdbx_description
1 polymer ?
#
loop_
_entity_poly.entity_id
_entity_poly.type
_entity_poly.pdbx_seq_one_letter_code
_entity_poly.pdbx_strand_id
1 'polypeptide(L)'
;MHVPQSYEAAMELEEIAAIPHNIITPRHAKPLIGVFQDSLVGSFRLTRPGVRFTRREFMNLMMRNKRFDGILPAPDKDGYYTGQQVLSKLLPPLNITMGNKSYDSKEGETSPNFVKIVQGNITQGSIDGDVYMKPGKGIVHVTYNDYGPKETTMFLDSLQRVVEDFLVLNGFSVGISDLIADEKTKKDFDESIQKCKKDIAAIQLQIHTDLFENNTGKTNQQEFEDQAFAILEKVRADAGKNGLASLSAENRLVAMVKSGSKGDQLNIAQMVACVGQQAIEGKRIQYGLTDRTLPHYKKYDDGAEARGFVESSFIKGLTPQEFYFHAMTGREGLIDTAVKTADTGYIQRQLIKALEDIVVQHDGTVRDANMNVVQFYYGEDGIMATKLEGQSLPLEKMSHGDIENSFGLKAVDWSKVLPQGTTLDPETVNQATLFVQEVIADQRMLVEDVFRGSIMDSGAVNAPVNLSRLILNMKVRFGLKPDSFTDLQPTYVYTMIKTIIERTKTKHVPIWAALLRYNLSPSKLIVKDRFTKNAFDTLCELIVIGHMKSWVQPGEQVGIIAAQSIGEPSTQLTLNTFHMAGVASKSNVTQGIPRLREILKVTKNPKATSLTIYMKPEFRKSKEKARQLVQDLELTLLRNITNKIGIYWDPTNEESVIEEDRELLAFYRFLEQGQPELAAATNSKWLVRLELNREEMYNKNITMADVVFVVRKMYPTTQIIYSDYNAEKLIMRIRIQSEDSIDQFTSLKLFQNKLLNNCVIRGMPGIKGVTFRKDTQKAELVGEGPERKYQELEQYILDTDGSNYIKVMNHPAVDANRLYTTNIYDIVEILGLEAVRTILMNELSPIFGSVGVNSRHLGILCDFITRTGRLMSIDRYGINKNDIGPLAKMSFEETSKIVLNAALFGEVDSVTGVSANIMTGQPFRGGTAFSQILLDDQMLEHLTKNLEEEPDEEAEEDGDLTDMLEEDANDPCGRSQFQMMNMTLPSEVKGLEEPDIELYELVAA
;
A
#
# COMPACT_ATOMS: atom_id res chain seq x y z
N MET A 1 -20.47 25.98 -7.20
CA MET A 1 -21.69 25.39 -6.60
C MET A 1 -22.69 25.22 -7.72
N HIS A 2 -23.25 24.02 -7.89
CA HIS A 2 -24.25 23.75 -8.91
C HIS A 2 -25.60 23.55 -8.23
N VAL A 3 -26.67 24.10 -8.80
CA VAL A 3 -28.04 23.99 -8.26
C VAL A 3 -28.83 23.07 -9.20
N PRO A 4 -29.39 21.94 -8.72
CA PRO A 4 -30.22 21.07 -9.55
C PRO A 4 -31.43 21.84 -10.07
N GLN A 5 -31.74 21.67 -11.36
CA GLN A 5 -32.86 22.37 -12.02
C GLN A 5 -34.14 21.53 -12.06
N SER A 6 -34.04 20.21 -11.87
CA SER A 6 -35.18 19.29 -11.80
C SER A 6 -35.34 18.70 -10.39
N TYR A 7 -36.58 18.35 -10.02
CA TYR A 7 -36.86 17.65 -8.78
C TYR A 7 -36.17 16.29 -8.72
N GLU A 8 -36.13 15.56 -9.85
CA GLU A 8 -35.43 14.27 -9.94
C GLU A 8 -33.94 14.39 -9.60
N ALA A 9 -33.24 15.35 -10.21
CA ALA A 9 -31.82 15.60 -9.92
C ALA A 9 -31.61 16.08 -8.47
N ALA A 10 -32.56 16.85 -7.91
CA ALA A 10 -32.49 17.27 -6.52
C ALA A 10 -32.58 16.07 -5.55
N MET A 11 -33.53 15.15 -5.80
CA MET A 11 -33.68 13.94 -4.99
C MET A 11 -32.49 12.98 -5.15
N GLU A 12 -31.96 12.83 -6.37
CA GLU A 12 -30.75 12.04 -6.61
C GLU A 12 -29.55 12.56 -5.79
N LEU A 13 -29.35 13.88 -5.77
CA LEU A 13 -28.29 14.49 -4.98
C LEU A 13 -28.51 14.35 -3.47
N GLU A 14 -29.76 14.42 -3.00
CA GLU A 14 -30.09 14.29 -1.58
C GLU A 14 -29.89 12.86 -1.05
N GLU A 15 -30.33 11.85 -1.80
CA GLU A 15 -30.29 10.46 -1.33
C GLU A 15 -28.96 9.75 -1.62
N ILE A 16 -28.22 10.15 -2.67
CA ILE A 16 -26.98 9.47 -3.09
C ILE A 16 -25.74 10.31 -2.79
N ALA A 17 -25.71 11.55 -3.30
CA ALA A 17 -24.51 12.39 -3.27
C ALA A 17 -24.36 13.20 -1.97
N ALA A 18 -25.36 13.20 -1.09
CA ALA A 18 -25.32 14.00 0.11
C ALA A 18 -24.18 13.56 1.05
N ILE A 19 -23.59 14.54 1.72
CA ILE A 19 -22.47 14.38 2.64
C ILE A 19 -22.72 13.27 3.69
N PRO A 20 -23.92 13.15 4.31
CA PRO A 20 -24.17 12.11 5.31
C PRO A 20 -23.96 10.70 4.78
N HIS A 21 -24.24 10.42 3.50
CA HIS A 21 -24.07 9.09 2.89
C HIS A 21 -22.62 8.81 2.46
N ASN A 22 -21.77 9.84 2.43
CA ASN A 22 -20.39 9.78 1.93
C ASN A 22 -19.34 9.94 3.04
N ILE A 23 -19.73 9.68 4.30
CA ILE A 23 -18.82 9.72 5.46
C ILE A 23 -17.72 8.64 5.34
N ILE A 24 -18.08 7.42 4.90
CA ILE A 24 -17.13 6.33 4.68
C ILE A 24 -16.74 6.27 3.22
N THR A 25 -15.44 6.33 2.93
CA THR A 25 -14.94 6.22 1.56
C THR A 25 -14.88 4.75 1.08
N PRO A 26 -15.29 4.45 -0.16
CA PRO A 26 -15.11 3.14 -0.76
C PRO A 26 -13.63 2.80 -1.04
N ARG A 27 -12.70 3.77 -1.04
CA ARG A 27 -11.29 3.53 -1.37
C ARG A 27 -10.68 2.43 -0.50
N HIS A 28 -10.83 2.54 0.82
CA HIS A 28 -10.20 1.65 1.79
C HIS A 28 -11.06 1.42 3.03
N ALA A 29 -12.38 1.69 2.92
CA ALA A 29 -13.37 1.44 3.97
C ALA A 29 -13.02 2.13 5.31
N LYS A 30 -12.66 3.41 5.26
CA LYS A 30 -12.46 4.24 6.46
C LYS A 30 -13.34 5.49 6.40
N PRO A 31 -13.62 6.11 7.56
CA PRO A 31 -14.21 7.44 7.58
C PRO A 31 -13.29 8.44 6.86
N LEU A 32 -13.82 9.09 5.84
CA LEU A 32 -13.20 10.25 5.18
C LEU A 32 -13.48 11.51 6.02
N ILE A 33 -14.72 11.64 6.49
CA ILE A 33 -15.17 12.73 7.34
C ILE A 33 -14.98 12.31 8.80
N GLY A 34 -14.44 13.20 9.61
CA GLY A 34 -13.96 12.90 10.95
C GLY A 34 -13.71 14.11 11.81
N VAL A 35 -13.07 13.87 12.95
CA VAL A 35 -12.72 14.91 13.92
C VAL A 35 -11.27 15.32 13.70
N PHE A 36 -11.05 16.60 13.35
CA PHE A 36 -9.73 17.13 13.02
C PHE A 36 -9.44 18.40 13.81
N GLN A 37 -8.17 18.85 13.76
CA GLN A 37 -7.71 20.14 14.27
C GLN A 37 -8.19 20.44 15.71
N ASP A 38 -8.85 21.57 15.93
CA ASP A 38 -9.23 22.09 17.25
C ASP A 38 -10.16 21.13 17.98
N SER A 39 -11.21 20.64 17.32
CA SER A 39 -12.14 19.66 17.89
C SER A 39 -11.42 18.40 18.36
N LEU A 40 -10.33 18.00 17.69
CA LEU A 40 -9.56 16.84 18.10
C LEU A 40 -8.67 17.11 19.33
N VAL A 41 -7.94 18.23 19.33
CA VAL A 41 -7.14 18.65 20.50
C VAL A 41 -8.03 18.88 21.71
N GLY A 42 -9.17 19.57 21.50
CA GLY A 42 -10.14 19.87 22.52
C GLY A 42 -10.75 18.61 23.11
N SER A 43 -11.13 17.63 22.30
CA SER A 43 -11.63 16.34 22.78
C SER A 43 -10.58 15.57 23.59
N PHE A 44 -9.33 15.56 23.13
CA PHE A 44 -8.25 14.91 23.86
C PHE A 44 -8.00 15.58 25.21
N ARG A 45 -7.99 16.93 25.25
CA ARG A 45 -7.84 17.68 26.50
C ARG A 45 -9.04 17.51 27.43
N LEU A 46 -10.25 17.51 26.89
CA LEU A 46 -11.50 17.32 27.64
C LEU A 46 -11.50 15.96 28.37
N THR A 47 -10.99 14.91 27.73
CA THR A 47 -10.97 13.54 28.26
C THR A 47 -9.75 13.22 29.13
N ARG A 48 -8.87 14.18 29.41
CA ARG A 48 -7.72 13.97 30.29
C ARG A 48 -8.15 13.71 31.74
N PRO A 49 -7.44 12.83 32.46
CA PRO A 49 -7.64 12.66 33.89
C PRO A 49 -7.40 13.99 34.63
N GLY A 50 -8.32 14.37 35.52
CA GLY A 50 -8.21 15.59 36.34
C GLY A 50 -9.04 16.79 35.84
N VAL A 51 -9.61 16.75 34.63
CA VAL A 51 -10.53 17.80 34.17
C VAL A 51 -11.89 17.63 34.83
N ARG A 52 -12.29 18.64 35.63
CA ARG A 52 -13.53 18.67 36.40
C ARG A 52 -14.38 19.88 35.99
N PHE A 53 -15.68 19.70 35.99
CA PHE A 53 -16.68 20.73 35.69
C PHE A 53 -17.65 20.86 36.85
N THR A 54 -18.02 22.10 37.16
CA THR A 54 -19.15 22.38 38.03
C THR A 54 -20.45 22.01 37.33
N ARG A 55 -21.53 21.82 38.11
CA ARG A 55 -22.86 21.55 37.56
C ARG A 55 -23.31 22.61 36.53
N ARG A 56 -22.97 23.89 36.76
CA ARG A 56 -23.31 24.99 35.86
C ARG A 56 -22.55 24.91 34.53
N GLU A 57 -21.25 24.67 34.58
CA GLU A 57 -20.43 24.50 33.37
C GLU A 57 -20.88 23.30 32.56
N PHE A 58 -21.19 22.18 33.23
CA PHE A 58 -21.73 21.00 32.58
C PHE A 58 -23.05 21.29 31.87
N MET A 59 -23.99 22.00 32.52
CA MET A 59 -25.25 22.41 31.89
C MET A 59 -25.01 23.31 30.67
N ASN A 60 -24.11 24.29 30.76
CA ASN A 60 -23.79 25.17 29.64
C ASN A 60 -23.25 24.39 28.44
N LEU A 61 -22.36 23.42 28.68
CA LEU A 61 -21.85 22.55 27.61
C LEU A 61 -22.97 21.67 27.02
N MET A 62 -23.87 21.14 27.84
CA MET A 62 -24.98 20.30 27.36
C MET A 62 -26.04 21.09 26.58
N MET A 63 -26.19 22.40 26.79
CA MET A 63 -27.19 23.22 26.06
C MET A 63 -27.01 23.19 24.54
N ARG A 64 -25.79 22.96 24.04
CA ARG A 64 -25.51 22.88 22.59
C ARG A 64 -25.56 21.46 22.03
N ASN A 65 -25.73 20.45 22.89
CA ASN A 65 -25.87 19.06 22.48
C ASN A 65 -27.29 18.82 21.96
N LYS A 66 -27.43 18.56 20.65
CA LYS A 66 -28.73 18.26 20.03
C LYS A 66 -29.33 16.95 20.52
N ARG A 67 -28.51 16.05 21.08
CA ARG A 67 -28.88 14.71 21.57
C ARG A 67 -29.17 14.67 23.07
N PHE A 68 -29.23 15.82 23.74
CA PHE A 68 -29.37 15.82 25.20
C PHE A 68 -30.81 15.49 25.62
N ASP A 69 -31.00 14.35 26.29
CA ASP A 69 -32.30 13.87 26.77
C ASP A 69 -32.90 14.69 27.94
N GLY A 70 -32.27 15.80 28.34
CA GLY A 70 -32.67 16.59 29.52
C GLY A 70 -32.21 16.01 30.86
N ILE A 71 -31.73 14.76 30.88
CA ILE A 71 -31.34 14.05 32.10
C ILE A 71 -29.84 14.19 32.34
N LEU A 72 -29.49 14.89 33.43
CA LEU A 72 -28.11 15.00 33.90
C LEU A 72 -27.62 13.67 34.47
N PRO A 73 -26.39 13.24 34.16
CA PRO A 73 -25.81 12.07 34.80
C PRO A 73 -25.57 12.33 36.31
N ALA A 74 -25.40 11.26 37.07
CA ALA A 74 -24.92 11.38 38.44
C ALA A 74 -23.49 11.97 38.42
N PRO A 75 -23.20 13.00 39.23
CA PRO A 75 -21.85 13.55 39.32
C PRO A 75 -20.89 12.47 39.86
N ASP A 76 -19.61 12.60 39.51
CA ASP A 76 -18.55 11.77 40.07
C ASP A 76 -18.27 12.18 41.54
N LYS A 77 -17.25 11.58 42.15
CA LYS A 77 -16.81 11.90 43.52
C LYS A 77 -16.65 13.42 43.70
N ASP A 78 -17.07 13.91 44.85
CA ASP A 78 -17.06 15.32 45.25
C ASP A 78 -18.10 16.24 44.55
N GLY A 79 -19.06 15.68 43.80
CA GLY A 79 -20.15 16.46 43.20
C GLY A 79 -19.78 17.20 41.90
N TYR A 80 -18.61 16.90 41.34
CA TYR A 80 -18.15 17.44 40.06
C TYR A 80 -18.45 16.47 38.91
N TYR A 81 -18.51 17.03 37.70
CA TYR A 81 -18.63 16.25 36.47
C TYR A 81 -17.27 16.11 35.80
N THR A 82 -16.98 14.96 35.18
CA THR A 82 -15.74 14.75 34.44
C THR A 82 -15.94 15.06 32.95
N GLY A 83 -14.87 15.40 32.24
CA GLY A 83 -14.95 15.59 30.79
C GLY A 83 -15.29 14.30 30.01
N GLN A 84 -14.98 13.13 30.58
CA GLN A 84 -15.47 11.86 30.04
C GLN A 84 -17.00 11.75 30.10
N GLN A 85 -17.64 12.23 31.19
CA GLN A 85 -19.10 12.27 31.28
C GLN A 85 -19.73 13.25 30.29
N VAL A 86 -19.08 14.41 30.04
CA VAL A 86 -19.51 15.39 29.02
C VAL A 86 -19.54 14.70 27.66
N LEU A 87 -18.42 14.07 27.27
CA LEU A 87 -18.30 13.43 25.96
C LEU A 87 -19.19 12.19 25.81
N SER A 88 -19.39 11.43 26.89
CA SER A 88 -20.28 10.26 26.92
C SER A 88 -21.72 10.60 26.53
N LYS A 89 -22.20 11.79 26.89
CA LYS A 89 -23.56 12.24 26.53
C LYS A 89 -23.72 12.65 25.07
N LEU A 90 -22.63 12.76 24.32
CA LEU A 90 -22.66 13.04 22.89
C LEU A 90 -22.75 11.73 22.08
N LEU A 91 -22.28 10.62 22.66
CA LEU A 91 -22.18 9.34 21.97
C LEU A 91 -23.54 8.61 21.92
N PRO A 92 -23.88 7.94 20.80
CA PRO A 92 -24.91 6.90 20.81
C PRO A 92 -24.53 5.74 21.72
N PRO A 93 -25.47 4.82 22.04
CA PRO A 93 -25.24 3.69 22.94
C PRO A 93 -24.32 2.60 22.34
N LEU A 94 -23.09 2.97 21.99
CA LEU A 94 -22.09 2.14 21.32
C LEU A 94 -21.16 1.45 22.34
N ASN A 95 -20.53 0.35 21.92
CA ASN A 95 -19.56 -0.38 22.73
C ASN A 95 -18.22 -0.49 21.99
N ILE A 96 -17.14 -0.01 22.60
CA ILE A 96 -15.80 -0.03 22.01
C ILE A 96 -14.76 -0.36 23.09
N THR A 97 -13.80 -1.20 22.73
CA THR A 97 -12.59 -1.48 23.50
C THR A 97 -11.36 -1.38 22.60
N MET A 98 -10.47 -0.42 22.87
CA MET A 98 -9.20 -0.30 22.15
C MET A 98 -8.15 0.55 22.90
N GLY A 99 -6.88 0.33 22.61
CA GLY A 99 -5.80 1.25 22.98
C GLY A 99 -5.78 2.49 22.08
N ASN A 100 -5.48 3.64 22.68
CA ASN A 100 -5.21 4.90 21.98
C ASN A 100 -3.79 4.88 21.35
N LYS A 101 -3.38 5.95 20.65
CA LYS A 101 -2.08 6.05 19.94
C LYS A 101 -0.86 5.89 20.86
N SER A 102 -0.99 6.26 22.13
CA SER A 102 0.09 6.17 23.12
C SER A 102 0.05 4.87 23.95
N TYR A 103 -0.83 3.94 23.60
CA TYR A 103 -0.96 2.66 24.30
C TYR A 103 0.19 1.71 23.98
N ASP A 104 0.93 1.27 24.99
CA ASP A 104 1.86 0.16 24.88
C ASP A 104 1.18 -1.13 25.33
N SER A 105 1.19 -2.15 24.48
CA SER A 105 0.64 -3.48 24.77
C SER A 105 1.23 -4.12 26.04
N LYS A 106 2.41 -3.70 26.48
CA LYS A 106 3.06 -4.17 27.71
C LYS A 106 2.41 -3.64 28.99
N GLU A 107 1.73 -2.51 28.94
CA GLU A 107 1.08 -1.87 30.10
C GLU A 107 -0.28 -2.51 30.45
N GLY A 108 -0.84 -3.29 29.53
CA GLY A 108 -2.12 -4.00 29.72
C GLY A 108 -3.36 -3.10 29.69
N GLU A 109 -4.54 -3.72 29.80
CA GLU A 109 -5.86 -3.06 29.68
C GLU A 109 -6.19 -2.08 30.82
N THR A 110 -5.43 -2.11 31.92
CA THR A 110 -5.59 -1.19 33.07
C THR A 110 -4.92 0.17 32.86
N SER A 111 -4.17 0.34 31.77
CA SER A 111 -3.51 1.62 31.48
C SER A 111 -4.52 2.74 31.20
N PRO A 112 -4.22 4.01 31.55
CA PRO A 112 -5.05 5.16 31.23
C PRO A 112 -5.14 5.45 29.72
N ASN A 113 -4.34 4.75 28.91
CA ASN A 113 -4.31 4.81 27.46
C ASN A 113 -5.23 3.77 26.80
N PHE A 114 -5.83 2.86 27.58
CA PHE A 114 -6.84 1.94 27.11
C PHE A 114 -8.23 2.56 27.24
N VAL A 115 -8.93 2.71 26.10
CA VAL A 115 -10.26 3.30 26.02
C VAL A 115 -11.33 2.23 26.07
N LYS A 116 -12.27 2.39 27.00
CA LYS A 116 -13.43 1.51 27.17
C LYS A 116 -14.72 2.33 27.19
N ILE A 117 -15.59 2.03 26.23
CA ILE A 117 -16.90 2.65 26.07
C ILE A 117 -17.95 1.55 26.18
N VAL A 118 -18.91 1.72 27.09
CA VAL A 118 -20.00 0.77 27.33
C VAL A 118 -21.32 1.51 27.29
N GLN A 119 -22.21 1.14 26.37
CA GLN A 119 -23.49 1.81 26.10
C GLN A 119 -23.36 3.33 25.96
N GLY A 120 -22.33 3.79 25.26
CA GLY A 120 -22.06 5.23 25.06
C GLY A 120 -21.36 5.92 26.25
N ASN A 121 -21.18 5.25 27.39
CA ASN A 121 -20.45 5.80 28.53
C ASN A 121 -18.97 5.46 28.47
N ILE A 122 -18.12 6.48 28.46
CA ILE A 122 -16.66 6.36 28.52
C ILE A 122 -16.28 6.11 29.99
N THR A 123 -15.85 4.88 30.29
CA THR A 123 -15.48 4.48 31.66
C THR A 123 -14.00 4.72 31.94
N GLN A 124 -13.16 4.64 30.91
CA GLN A 124 -11.71 4.71 31.02
C GLN A 124 -11.12 5.20 29.69
N GLY A 125 -10.00 5.91 29.77
CA GLY A 125 -9.21 6.30 28.61
C GLY A 125 -9.35 7.76 28.20
N SER A 126 -8.34 8.27 27.51
CA SER A 126 -8.39 9.55 26.78
C SER A 126 -8.64 9.29 25.29
N ILE A 127 -9.44 10.15 24.66
CA ILE A 127 -9.85 9.98 23.27
C ILE A 127 -8.99 10.83 22.35
N ASP A 128 -8.30 10.19 21.42
CA ASP A 128 -7.45 10.80 20.41
C ASP A 128 -7.96 10.52 18.98
N GLY A 129 -7.19 10.93 17.97
CA GLY A 129 -7.56 10.78 16.56
C GLY A 129 -7.75 9.33 16.14
N ASP A 130 -6.94 8.42 16.68
CA ASP A 130 -7.05 6.99 16.38
C ASP A 130 -8.39 6.45 16.90
N VAL A 131 -8.79 6.79 18.12
CA VAL A 131 -10.06 6.30 18.69
C VAL A 131 -11.27 6.80 17.88
N TYR A 132 -11.22 8.00 17.29
CA TYR A 132 -12.28 8.47 16.41
C TYR A 132 -12.29 7.81 15.03
N MET A 133 -11.11 7.68 14.40
CA MET A 133 -10.98 7.42 12.96
C MET A 133 -10.49 6.01 12.59
N LYS A 134 -10.12 5.17 13.57
CA LYS A 134 -9.55 3.85 13.29
C LYS A 134 -10.49 2.98 12.44
N PRO A 135 -10.00 2.32 11.37
CA PRO A 135 -10.81 1.39 10.56
C PRO A 135 -11.46 0.31 11.42
N GLY A 136 -12.74 0.03 11.21
CA GLY A 136 -13.52 -1.04 11.85
C GLY A 136 -13.81 -0.89 13.35
N LYS A 137 -13.03 -0.08 14.07
CA LYS A 137 -13.19 0.11 15.54
C LYS A 137 -13.46 1.55 15.95
N GLY A 138 -13.13 2.54 15.12
CA GLY A 138 -13.23 3.95 15.45
C GLY A 138 -14.67 4.38 15.69
N ILE A 139 -14.88 5.36 16.57
CA ILE A 139 -16.20 5.86 16.97
C ILE A 139 -17.03 6.22 15.73
N VAL A 140 -16.47 7.01 14.79
CA VAL A 140 -17.20 7.49 13.60
C VAL A 140 -17.63 6.33 12.70
N HIS A 141 -16.75 5.34 12.51
CA HIS A 141 -17.05 4.17 11.68
C HIS A 141 -18.15 3.32 12.34
N VAL A 142 -18.03 3.07 13.64
CA VAL A 142 -19.02 2.28 14.41
C VAL A 142 -20.39 2.97 14.41
N THR A 143 -20.46 4.29 14.64
CA THR A 143 -21.73 5.01 14.60
C THR A 143 -22.37 4.93 13.23
N TYR A 144 -21.58 5.03 12.16
CA TYR A 144 -22.08 5.00 10.80
C TYR A 144 -22.67 3.63 10.41
N ASN A 145 -21.95 2.55 10.69
CA ASN A 145 -22.40 1.21 10.30
C ASN A 145 -23.52 0.66 11.19
N ASP A 146 -23.51 0.94 12.49
CA ASP A 146 -24.48 0.36 13.43
C ASP A 146 -25.75 1.24 13.58
N TYR A 147 -25.63 2.57 13.51
CA TYR A 147 -26.72 3.53 13.75
C TYR A 147 -27.12 4.36 12.52
N GLY A 148 -26.30 4.35 11.47
CA GLY A 148 -26.59 5.01 10.20
C GLY A 148 -26.04 6.44 10.06
N PRO A 149 -26.26 7.07 8.89
CA PRO A 149 -25.67 8.35 8.54
C PRO A 149 -26.22 9.52 9.39
N LYS A 150 -27.55 9.58 9.60
CA LYS A 150 -28.20 10.66 10.34
C LYS A 150 -27.69 10.78 11.77
N GLU A 151 -27.63 9.66 12.50
CA GLU A 151 -27.10 9.62 13.87
C GLU A 151 -25.62 10.04 13.94
N THR A 152 -24.82 9.66 12.93
CA THR A 152 -23.41 10.04 12.86
C THR A 152 -23.24 11.54 12.65
N THR A 153 -24.05 12.15 11.80
CA THR A 153 -24.02 13.62 11.60
C THR A 153 -24.43 14.39 12.85
N MET A 154 -25.49 13.95 13.55
CA MET A 154 -25.90 14.56 14.81
C MET A 154 -24.81 14.48 15.89
N PHE A 155 -24.10 13.34 15.93
CA PHE A 155 -22.95 13.16 16.81
C PHE A 155 -21.82 14.13 16.47
N LEU A 156 -21.39 14.20 15.20
CA LEU A 156 -20.29 15.08 14.78
C LEU A 156 -20.61 16.56 15.04
N ASP A 157 -21.83 17.01 14.70
CA ASP A 157 -22.31 18.36 14.98
C ASP A 157 -22.26 18.70 16.47
N SER A 158 -22.77 17.79 17.31
CA SER A 158 -22.85 18.00 18.75
C SER A 158 -21.46 17.96 19.39
N LEU A 159 -20.60 17.06 18.91
CA LEU A 159 -19.20 16.98 19.34
C LEU A 159 -18.46 18.28 19.06
N GLN A 160 -18.51 18.76 17.82
CA GLN A 160 -17.80 19.97 17.41
C GLN A 160 -18.24 21.18 18.26
N ARG A 161 -19.55 21.41 18.37
CA ARG A 161 -20.09 22.56 19.13
C ARG A 161 -19.69 22.54 20.60
N VAL A 162 -19.77 21.37 21.26
CA VAL A 162 -19.47 21.23 22.69
C VAL A 162 -17.98 21.37 22.96
N VAL A 163 -17.13 20.80 22.10
CA VAL A 163 -15.68 20.87 22.25
C VAL A 163 -15.16 22.28 21.95
N GLU A 164 -15.70 22.95 20.94
CA GLU A 164 -15.35 24.34 20.63
C GLU A 164 -15.70 25.27 21.80
N ASP A 165 -16.88 25.12 22.43
CA ASP A 165 -17.24 25.89 23.62
C ASP A 165 -16.29 25.62 24.79
N PHE A 166 -15.91 24.36 24.99
CA PHE A 166 -14.89 24.01 25.99
C PHE A 166 -13.55 24.69 25.70
N LEU A 167 -13.13 24.75 24.43
CA LEU A 167 -11.89 25.41 24.03
C LEU A 167 -11.96 26.93 24.20
N VAL A 168 -13.12 27.55 23.97
CA VAL A 168 -13.33 28.98 24.24
C VAL A 168 -13.15 29.28 25.74
N LEU A 169 -13.64 28.41 26.63
CA LEU A 169 -13.50 28.58 28.07
C LEU A 169 -12.07 28.34 28.57
N ASN A 170 -11.38 27.33 28.02
CA ASN A 170 -10.07 26.91 28.52
C ASN A 170 -8.89 27.62 27.83
N GLY A 171 -9.10 28.10 26.60
CA GLY A 171 -8.06 28.60 25.72
C GLY A 171 -7.09 27.51 25.24
N PHE A 172 -6.57 27.66 24.04
CA PHE A 172 -5.45 26.86 23.54
C PHE A 172 -4.54 27.74 22.68
N SER A 173 -3.25 27.73 22.98
CA SER A 173 -2.24 28.51 22.26
C SER A 173 -0.91 27.77 22.32
N VAL A 174 -0.05 28.01 21.34
CA VAL A 174 1.30 27.45 21.25
C VAL A 174 2.27 28.61 21.12
N GLY A 175 3.34 28.58 21.91
CA GLY A 175 4.38 29.61 21.90
C GLY A 175 5.79 29.04 21.73
N ILE A 176 6.77 29.94 21.66
CA ILE A 176 8.19 29.56 21.59
C ILE A 176 8.62 28.81 22.86
N SER A 177 8.01 29.09 24.01
CA SER A 177 8.29 28.40 25.26
C SER A 177 8.01 26.89 25.20
N ASP A 178 7.08 26.44 24.35
CA ASP A 178 6.78 25.01 24.18
C ASP A 178 7.90 24.26 23.42
N LEU A 179 8.83 24.97 22.78
CA LEU A 179 9.97 24.41 22.05
C LEU A 179 11.27 24.37 22.85
N ILE A 180 11.28 24.96 24.05
CA ILE A 180 12.49 25.05 24.86
C ILE A 180 12.62 23.75 25.67
N ALA A 181 13.58 22.91 25.28
CA ALA A 181 13.97 21.74 26.05
C ALA A 181 14.91 22.09 27.22
N ASP A 182 14.90 21.22 28.23
CA ASP A 182 15.78 21.29 29.40
C ASP A 182 17.26 21.24 29.00
N GLU A 183 18.12 21.91 29.78
CA GLU A 183 19.57 21.92 29.52
C GLU A 183 20.20 20.54 29.53
N LYS A 184 19.70 19.63 30.37
CA LYS A 184 20.15 18.24 30.42
C LYS A 184 19.92 17.56 29.07
N THR A 185 18.71 17.68 28.53
CA THR A 185 18.34 17.10 27.24
C THR A 185 19.14 17.70 26.09
N LYS A 186 19.43 19.01 26.13
CA LYS A 186 20.30 19.65 25.13
C LYS A 186 21.71 19.07 25.13
N LYS A 187 22.32 18.89 26.31
CA LYS A 187 23.64 18.25 26.43
C LYS A 187 23.62 16.82 25.92
N ASP A 188 22.59 16.05 26.25
CA ASP A 188 22.43 14.68 25.77
C ASP A 188 22.33 14.64 24.22
N PHE A 189 21.69 15.63 23.59
CA PHE A 189 21.63 15.74 22.13
C PHE A 189 23.00 16.08 21.51
N ASP A 190 23.70 17.08 22.06
CA ASP A 190 25.02 17.47 21.57
C ASP A 190 26.02 16.31 21.67
N GLU A 191 25.98 15.55 22.78
CA GLU A 191 26.80 14.34 22.96
C GLU A 191 26.47 13.26 21.92
N SER A 192 25.18 13.04 21.62
CA SER A 192 24.73 12.07 20.62
C SER A 192 25.18 12.47 19.20
N ILE A 193 25.07 13.74 18.84
CA ILE A 193 25.54 14.27 17.55
C ILE A 193 27.07 14.15 17.43
N GLN A 194 27.82 14.49 18.49
CA GLN A 194 29.28 14.35 18.49
C GLN A 194 29.73 12.90 18.36
N LYS A 195 29.04 11.97 19.01
CA LYS A 195 29.31 10.54 18.87
C LYS A 195 29.14 10.09 17.42
N CYS A 196 28.05 10.49 16.78
CA CYS A 196 27.79 10.18 15.38
C CYS A 196 28.88 10.72 14.43
N LYS A 197 29.32 11.96 14.62
CA LYS A 197 30.43 12.53 13.83
C LYS A 197 31.73 11.73 13.99
N LYS A 198 32.02 11.24 15.21
CA LYS A 198 33.17 10.38 15.48
C LYS A 198 33.04 9.02 14.81
N ASP A 199 31.85 8.42 14.82
CA ASP A 199 31.60 7.13 14.17
C ASP A 199 31.82 7.22 12.65
N ILE A 200 31.34 8.29 11.99
CA ILE A 200 31.57 8.51 10.55
C ILE A 200 33.05 8.74 10.26
N ALA A 201 33.73 9.55 11.08
CA ALA A 201 35.16 9.79 10.93
C ALA A 201 35.99 8.50 11.12
N ALA A 202 35.55 7.58 12.00
CA ALA A 202 36.19 6.29 12.19
C ALA A 202 36.04 5.40 10.95
N ILE A 203 34.85 5.34 10.34
CA ILE A 203 34.65 4.59 9.09
C ILE A 203 35.45 5.21 7.94
N GLN A 204 35.47 6.54 7.85
CA GLN A 204 36.28 7.25 6.85
C GLN A 204 37.78 6.95 7.01
N LEU A 205 38.26 6.89 8.27
CA LEU A 205 39.64 6.50 8.56
C LEU A 205 39.92 5.07 8.12
N GLN A 206 39.00 4.13 8.38
CA GLN A 206 39.13 2.74 7.94
C GLN A 206 39.31 2.64 6.42
N ILE A 207 38.54 3.42 5.66
CA ILE A 207 38.65 3.48 4.19
C ILE A 207 40.01 4.03 3.77
N HIS A 208 40.47 5.13 4.38
CA HIS A 208 41.78 5.70 4.07
C HIS A 208 42.96 4.79 4.43
N THR A 209 42.79 3.94 5.44
CA THR A 209 43.78 2.93 5.85
C THR A 209 43.65 1.58 5.12
N ASP A 210 42.71 1.47 4.19
CA ASP A 210 42.39 0.22 3.45
C ASP A 210 42.03 -0.96 4.37
N LEU A 211 41.45 -0.65 5.54
CA LEU A 211 40.94 -1.62 6.52
C LEU A 211 39.42 -1.82 6.40
N PHE A 212 38.79 -1.18 5.42
CA PHE A 212 37.34 -1.21 5.25
C PHE A 212 36.89 -2.52 4.58
N GLU A 213 36.25 -3.39 5.36
CA GLU A 213 35.72 -4.66 4.87
C GLU A 213 34.33 -4.49 4.27
N ASN A 214 34.24 -4.57 2.94
CA ASN A 214 32.98 -4.57 2.23
C ASN A 214 32.48 -6.00 1.99
N ASN A 215 31.47 -6.40 2.74
CA ASN A 215 30.84 -7.72 2.64
C ASN A 215 29.66 -7.76 1.66
N THR A 216 29.44 -6.68 0.90
CA THR A 216 28.32 -6.53 -0.04
C THR A 216 28.81 -6.57 -1.49
N GLY A 217 27.92 -6.84 -2.44
CA GLY A 217 28.22 -6.73 -3.88
C GLY A 217 28.26 -5.29 -4.39
N LYS A 218 28.24 -4.28 -3.50
CA LYS A 218 28.30 -2.85 -3.85
C LYS A 218 29.74 -2.36 -3.84
N THR A 219 29.97 -1.19 -4.42
CA THR A 219 31.29 -0.54 -4.33
C THR A 219 31.56 -0.04 -2.90
N ASN A 220 32.83 0.04 -2.49
CA ASN A 220 33.20 0.54 -1.15
C ASN A 220 32.65 1.94 -0.88
N GLN A 221 32.60 2.79 -1.90
CA GLN A 221 32.02 4.14 -1.81
C GLN A 221 30.51 4.11 -1.52
N GLN A 222 29.76 3.22 -2.17
CA GLN A 222 28.31 3.11 -1.94
C GLN A 222 28.01 2.53 -0.57
N GLU A 223 28.77 1.51 -0.14
CA GLU A 223 28.59 0.91 1.18
C GLU A 223 28.91 1.91 2.31
N PHE A 224 29.96 2.72 2.13
CA PHE A 224 30.26 3.82 3.03
C PHE A 224 29.11 4.84 3.12
N GLU A 225 28.56 5.25 1.98
CA GLU A 225 27.44 6.20 1.92
C GLU A 225 26.19 5.63 2.60
N ASP A 226 25.88 4.35 2.38
CA ASP A 226 24.75 3.66 3.01
C ASP A 226 24.91 3.59 4.53
N GLN A 227 26.09 3.23 5.02
CA GLN A 227 26.39 3.18 6.46
C GLN A 227 26.34 4.58 7.09
N ALA A 228 26.95 5.58 6.47
CA ALA A 228 26.95 6.96 6.97
C ALA A 228 25.53 7.52 7.04
N PHE A 229 24.72 7.30 6.00
CA PHE A 229 23.33 7.74 5.97
C PHE A 229 22.49 7.08 7.07
N ALA A 230 22.65 5.76 7.28
CA ALA A 230 21.93 5.02 8.31
C ALA A 230 22.26 5.50 9.74
N ILE A 231 23.53 5.81 10.01
CA ILE A 231 23.95 6.34 11.33
C ILE A 231 23.30 7.72 11.58
N LEU A 232 23.30 8.61 10.59
CA LEU A 232 22.75 9.97 10.71
C LEU A 232 21.24 9.96 10.89
N GLU A 233 20.54 9.08 10.19
CA GLU A 233 19.09 8.88 10.32
C GLU A 233 18.70 8.36 11.71
N LYS A 234 19.50 7.44 12.26
CA LYS A 234 19.27 6.92 13.62
C LYS A 234 19.32 8.01 14.68
N VAL A 235 20.29 8.92 14.58
CA VAL A 235 20.43 10.05 15.52
C VAL A 235 19.18 10.93 15.51
N ARG A 236 18.64 11.22 14.32
CA ARG A 236 17.41 12.02 14.18
C ARG A 236 16.21 11.34 14.86
N ALA A 237 16.07 10.03 14.68
CA ALA A 237 14.98 9.26 15.29
C ALA A 237 15.11 9.21 16.84
N ASP A 238 16.31 8.95 17.35
CA ASP A 238 16.59 8.91 18.78
C ASP A 238 16.39 10.30 19.43
N ALA A 239 16.80 11.36 18.74
CA ALA A 239 16.59 12.73 19.17
C ALA A 239 15.10 13.09 19.28
N GLY A 240 14.28 12.64 18.34
CA GLY A 240 12.82 12.85 18.39
C GLY A 240 12.14 12.14 19.55
N LYS A 241 12.52 10.89 19.81
CA LYS A 241 11.96 10.10 20.92
C LYS A 241 12.33 10.67 22.28
N ASN A 242 13.61 11.01 22.46
CA ASN A 242 14.10 11.61 23.71
C ASN A 242 13.56 13.03 23.90
N GLY A 243 13.43 13.80 22.81
CA GLY A 243 12.82 15.12 22.83
C GLY A 243 11.37 15.08 23.31
N LEU A 244 10.54 14.20 22.76
CA LEU A 244 9.16 14.05 23.20
C LEU A 244 9.06 13.60 24.67
N ALA A 245 9.96 12.72 25.12
CA ALA A 245 9.97 12.23 26.49
C ALA A 245 10.42 13.30 27.51
N SER A 246 11.24 14.26 27.08
CA SER A 246 11.70 15.36 27.93
C SER A 246 10.65 16.44 28.16
N LEU A 247 9.73 16.63 27.22
CA LEU A 247 8.73 17.68 27.30
C LEU A 247 7.60 17.30 28.26
N SER A 248 7.12 18.28 29.03
CA SER A 248 6.04 18.05 30.01
C SER A 248 4.75 17.58 29.33
N ALA A 249 3.91 16.83 30.05
CA ALA A 249 2.59 16.42 29.55
C ALA A 249 1.62 17.62 29.36
N GLU A 250 1.91 18.75 29.98
CA GLU A 250 1.16 20.01 29.86
C GLU A 250 1.56 20.83 28.63
N ASN A 251 2.72 20.54 28.03
CA ASN A 251 3.19 21.18 26.82
C ASN A 251 2.14 21.07 25.70
N ARG A 252 1.89 22.20 25.03
CA ARG A 252 0.78 22.33 24.08
C ARG A 252 1.08 21.66 22.74
N LEU A 253 2.33 21.66 22.30
CA LEU A 253 2.78 20.90 21.14
C LEU A 253 2.66 19.39 21.38
N VAL A 254 3.05 18.93 22.57
CA VAL A 254 2.89 17.52 22.95
C VAL A 254 1.41 17.12 22.94
N ALA A 255 0.50 18.00 23.36
CA ALA A 255 -0.94 17.75 23.28
C ALA A 255 -1.44 17.62 21.84
N MET A 256 -0.92 18.43 20.89
CA MET A 256 -1.29 18.35 19.47
C MET A 256 -0.81 17.05 18.81
N VAL A 257 0.43 16.65 19.09
CA VAL A 257 1.03 15.43 18.53
C VAL A 257 0.43 14.17 19.15
N LYS A 258 0.21 14.15 20.47
CA LYS A 258 -0.45 13.02 21.16
C LYS A 258 -1.93 12.88 20.78
N SER A 259 -2.65 13.98 20.56
CA SER A 259 -4.04 13.92 20.07
C SER A 259 -4.14 13.49 18.61
N GLY A 260 -3.08 13.65 17.83
CA GLY A 260 -3.08 13.40 16.38
C GLY A 260 -3.71 14.53 15.55
N SER A 261 -3.91 15.71 16.14
CA SER A 261 -4.50 16.87 15.46
C SER A 261 -3.61 17.48 14.38
N LYS A 262 -2.33 17.71 14.69
CA LYS A 262 -1.35 18.27 13.79
C LYS A 262 0.06 18.02 14.30
N GLY A 263 0.96 17.68 13.38
CA GLY A 263 2.36 17.42 13.64
C GLY A 263 2.62 16.01 14.14
N ASP A 264 3.84 15.55 13.88
CA ASP A 264 4.36 14.26 14.30
C ASP A 264 5.60 14.41 15.18
N GLN A 265 6.08 13.30 15.72
CA GLN A 265 7.29 13.25 16.56
C GLN A 265 8.52 13.83 15.83
N LEU A 266 8.59 13.63 14.50
CA LEU A 266 9.66 14.18 13.66
C LEU A 266 9.66 15.71 13.65
N ASN A 267 8.49 16.36 13.63
CA ASN A 267 8.43 17.83 13.64
C ASN A 267 8.97 18.40 14.94
N ILE A 268 8.66 17.77 16.08
CA ILE A 268 9.22 18.15 17.38
C ILE A 268 10.73 17.94 17.38
N ALA A 269 11.22 16.82 16.84
CA ALA A 269 12.65 16.54 16.72
C ALA A 269 13.39 17.65 15.97
N GLN A 270 12.84 18.10 14.83
CA GLN A 270 13.45 19.12 13.98
C GLN A 270 13.42 20.52 14.62
N MET A 271 12.35 20.84 15.33
CA MET A 271 12.22 22.16 15.98
C MET A 271 13.08 22.27 17.24
N VAL A 272 13.21 21.18 18.02
CA VAL A 272 13.87 21.20 19.34
C VAL A 272 15.33 20.73 19.28
N ALA A 273 15.61 19.63 18.57
CA ALA A 273 16.90 18.93 18.63
C ALA A 273 17.78 19.21 17.40
N CYS A 274 17.48 18.62 16.24
CA CYS A 274 18.23 18.85 15.00
C CYS A 274 17.35 18.58 13.77
N VAL A 275 17.59 19.30 12.68
CA VAL A 275 16.85 19.12 11.41
C VAL A 275 17.24 17.79 10.75
N GLY A 276 18.51 17.41 10.83
CA GLY A 276 19.05 16.12 10.35
C GLY A 276 19.61 16.16 8.93
N GLN A 277 19.89 14.97 8.38
CA GLN A 277 20.52 14.81 7.06
C GLN A 277 19.62 15.30 5.92
N GLN A 278 20.15 16.17 5.06
CA GLN A 278 19.51 16.57 3.81
C GLN A 278 19.94 15.63 2.68
N ALA A 279 18.98 15.14 1.90
CA ALA A 279 19.23 14.22 0.80
C ALA A 279 18.74 14.83 -0.51
N ILE A 280 19.43 14.49 -1.60
CA ILE A 280 19.02 14.79 -2.98
C ILE A 280 19.02 13.48 -3.76
N GLU A 281 17.90 13.15 -4.41
CA GLU A 281 17.71 11.87 -5.13
C GLU A 281 18.03 10.63 -4.26
N GLY A 282 17.72 10.71 -2.96
CA GLY A 282 17.96 9.62 -2.00
C GLY A 282 19.42 9.42 -1.59
N LYS A 283 20.34 10.32 -2.01
CA LYS A 283 21.74 10.31 -1.60
C LYS A 283 22.08 11.54 -0.78
N ARG A 284 23.16 11.49 -0.01
CA ARG A 284 23.76 12.70 0.58
C ARG A 284 24.19 13.67 -0.53
N ILE A 285 24.37 14.94 -0.16
CA ILE A 285 24.65 16.01 -1.12
C ILE A 285 25.94 15.70 -1.88
N GLN A 286 25.80 15.57 -3.20
CA GLN A 286 26.90 15.24 -4.09
C GLN A 286 27.83 16.44 -4.31
N TYR A 287 29.04 16.16 -4.80
CA TYR A 287 29.99 17.21 -5.15
C TYR A 287 29.52 17.95 -6.39
N GLY A 288 28.94 19.14 -6.20
CA GLY A 288 28.56 20.05 -7.29
C GLY A 288 29.73 20.85 -7.84
N LEU A 289 30.81 21.00 -7.07
CA LEU A 289 32.06 21.63 -7.48
C LEU A 289 33.17 20.58 -7.60
N THR A 290 34.34 20.98 -8.10
CA THR A 290 35.53 20.11 -8.21
C THR A 290 35.89 19.50 -6.86
N ASP A 291 35.50 18.23 -6.66
CA ASP A 291 35.75 17.40 -5.50
C ASP A 291 35.23 17.96 -4.16
N ARG A 292 34.19 18.80 -4.19
CA ARG A 292 33.59 19.38 -2.97
C ARG A 292 32.14 19.81 -3.19
N THR A 293 31.39 19.93 -2.10
CA THR A 293 29.99 20.40 -2.12
C THR A 293 29.90 21.92 -2.21
N LEU A 294 30.62 22.64 -1.36
CA LEU A 294 30.70 24.10 -1.32
C LEU A 294 32.16 24.58 -1.33
N PRO A 295 32.44 25.83 -1.76
CA PRO A 295 33.81 26.35 -1.79
C PRO A 295 34.42 26.53 -0.39
N HIS A 296 33.57 26.53 0.65
CA HIS A 296 33.95 26.63 2.06
C HIS A 296 34.54 25.33 2.63
N TYR A 297 34.28 24.19 1.98
CA TYR A 297 34.82 22.89 2.39
C TYR A 297 36.10 22.55 1.64
N LYS A 298 36.92 21.70 2.25
CA LYS A 298 38.11 21.13 1.62
C LYS A 298 37.70 20.16 0.51
N LYS A 299 38.63 19.87 -0.39
CA LYS A 299 38.42 18.82 -1.39
C LYS A 299 38.37 17.45 -0.71
N TYR A 300 37.52 16.56 -1.21
CA TYR A 300 37.29 15.20 -0.72
C TYR A 300 36.85 15.13 0.76
N ASP A 301 36.08 16.12 1.18
CA ASP A 301 35.50 16.16 2.53
C ASP A 301 34.15 15.41 2.57
N ASP A 302 34.19 14.16 3.01
CA ASP A 302 33.01 13.28 3.16
C ASP A 302 32.41 13.32 4.59
N GLY A 303 32.82 14.30 5.40
CA GLY A 303 32.26 14.53 6.73
C GLY A 303 30.77 14.84 6.72
N ALA A 304 30.11 14.69 7.88
CA ALA A 304 28.67 14.90 8.01
C ALA A 304 28.25 16.32 7.57
N GLU A 305 28.96 17.35 8.03
CA GLU A 305 28.66 18.76 7.71
C GLU A 305 28.83 19.06 6.22
N ALA A 306 29.94 18.61 5.62
CA ALA A 306 30.25 18.85 4.21
C ALA A 306 29.24 18.18 3.27
N ARG A 307 28.63 17.07 3.70
CA ARG A 307 27.67 16.28 2.91
C ARG A 307 26.20 16.55 3.29
N GLY A 308 25.89 17.67 3.93
CA GLY A 308 24.52 18.15 4.11
C GLY A 308 23.81 17.73 5.39
N PHE A 309 24.54 17.34 6.44
CA PHE A 309 23.96 17.13 7.77
C PHE A 309 23.71 18.48 8.46
N VAL A 310 22.45 18.72 8.85
CA VAL A 310 22.08 19.92 9.63
C VAL A 310 21.98 19.53 11.10
N GLU A 311 22.97 19.96 11.87
CA GLU A 311 23.02 19.73 13.32
C GLU A 311 22.13 20.70 14.09
N SER A 312 21.92 21.89 13.54
CA SER A 312 21.11 22.92 14.18
C SER A 312 19.62 22.58 14.13
N SER A 313 18.88 22.96 15.17
CA SER A 313 17.42 22.97 15.18
C SER A 313 16.85 24.29 14.67
N PHE A 314 15.57 24.33 14.33
CA PHE A 314 14.91 25.58 13.92
C PHE A 314 14.92 26.65 15.03
N ILE A 315 14.92 26.27 16.31
CA ILE A 315 15.02 27.23 17.41
C ILE A 315 16.43 27.82 17.56
N LYS A 316 17.47 27.02 17.30
CA LYS A 316 18.87 27.47 17.32
C LYS A 316 19.20 28.36 16.12
N GLY A 317 18.54 28.10 14.99
CA GLY A 317 18.79 28.74 13.70
C GLY A 317 19.89 28.02 12.92
N LEU A 318 19.76 28.00 11.59
CA LEU A 318 20.68 27.31 10.70
C LEU A 318 21.88 28.20 10.35
N THR A 319 23.05 27.60 10.21
CA THR A 319 24.22 28.26 9.61
C THR A 319 24.01 28.50 8.11
N PRO A 320 24.76 29.41 7.45
CA PRO A 320 24.60 29.66 6.02
C PRO A 320 24.80 28.41 5.13
N GLN A 321 25.74 27.52 5.50
CA GLN A 321 25.98 26.26 4.79
C GLN A 321 24.80 25.30 4.95
N GLU A 322 24.33 25.11 6.19
CA GLU A 322 23.16 24.29 6.49
C GLU A 322 21.90 24.81 5.82
N PHE A 323 21.69 26.13 5.82
CA PHE A 323 20.56 26.78 5.15
C PHE A 323 20.56 26.51 3.65
N TYR A 324 21.72 26.63 3.00
CA TYR A 324 21.85 26.35 1.57
C TYR A 324 21.53 24.89 1.25
N PHE A 325 22.09 23.95 2.01
CA PHE A 325 21.81 22.53 1.85
C PHE A 325 20.33 22.18 2.10
N HIS A 326 19.72 22.79 3.12
CA HIS A 326 18.30 22.63 3.37
C HIS A 326 17.44 23.21 2.23
N ALA A 327 17.81 24.36 1.69
CA ALA A 327 17.13 24.97 0.55
C ALA A 327 17.25 24.12 -0.73
N MET A 328 18.38 23.44 -0.96
CA MET A 328 18.54 22.51 -2.08
C MET A 328 17.54 21.35 -2.01
N THR A 329 17.45 20.67 -0.87
CA THR A 329 16.45 19.59 -0.67
C THR A 329 15.02 20.11 -0.70
N GLY A 330 14.76 21.30 -0.14
CA GLY A 330 13.45 21.96 -0.25
C GLY A 330 13.05 22.25 -1.70
N ARG A 331 14.01 22.65 -2.55
CA ARG A 331 13.78 22.92 -3.98
C ARG A 331 13.44 21.65 -4.75
N GLU A 332 14.10 20.53 -4.47
CA GLU A 332 13.75 19.23 -5.06
C GLU A 332 12.30 18.86 -4.76
N GLY A 333 11.88 18.95 -3.49
CA GLY A 333 10.50 18.66 -3.09
C GLY A 333 9.46 19.54 -3.80
N LEU A 334 9.75 20.83 -4.02
CA LEU A 334 8.88 21.74 -4.77
C LEU A 334 8.79 21.38 -6.26
N ILE A 335 9.91 21.08 -6.90
CA ILE A 335 9.95 20.68 -8.32
C ILE A 335 9.18 19.37 -8.50
N ASP A 336 9.44 18.41 -7.62
CA ASP A 336 8.83 17.10 -7.67
C ASP A 336 7.31 17.16 -7.48
N THR A 337 6.84 18.01 -6.56
CA THR A 337 5.41 18.30 -6.39
C THR A 337 4.82 18.82 -7.71
N ALA A 338 5.45 19.82 -8.35
CA ALA A 338 4.94 20.41 -9.59
C ALA A 338 4.89 19.43 -10.76
N VAL A 339 5.97 18.66 -10.98
CA VAL A 339 6.05 17.67 -12.07
C VAL A 339 5.06 16.54 -11.85
N LYS A 340 5.02 15.99 -10.64
CA LYS A 340 4.19 14.82 -10.35
C LYS A 340 2.70 15.13 -10.29
N THR A 341 2.27 16.37 -9.97
CA THR A 341 0.86 16.76 -10.07
C THR A 341 0.32 16.63 -11.50
N ALA A 342 1.10 17.03 -12.51
CA ALA A 342 0.69 16.88 -13.91
C ALA A 342 0.59 15.41 -14.34
N ASP A 343 1.60 14.60 -13.99
CA ASP A 343 1.62 13.17 -14.32
C ASP A 343 0.47 12.40 -13.64
N THR A 344 0.17 12.70 -12.37
CA THR A 344 -0.89 12.01 -11.61
C THR A 344 -2.28 12.35 -12.13
N GLY A 345 -2.55 13.62 -12.46
CA GLY A 345 -3.82 14.02 -13.08
C GLY A 345 -4.05 13.34 -14.42
N TYR A 346 -2.99 13.17 -15.21
CA TYR A 346 -3.08 12.42 -16.46
C TYR A 346 -3.32 10.92 -16.23
N ILE A 347 -2.61 10.27 -15.30
CA ILE A 347 -2.87 8.86 -14.92
C ILE A 347 -4.31 8.66 -14.46
N GLN A 348 -4.84 9.57 -13.64
CA GLN A 348 -6.23 9.52 -13.18
C GLN A 348 -7.20 9.57 -14.38
N ARG A 349 -6.96 10.45 -15.36
CA ARG A 349 -7.77 10.52 -16.58
C ARG A 349 -7.69 9.23 -17.39
N GLN A 350 -6.50 8.62 -17.52
CA GLN A 350 -6.32 7.35 -18.23
C GLN A 350 -7.10 6.21 -17.57
N LEU A 351 -7.04 6.13 -16.23
CA LEU A 351 -7.77 5.12 -15.46
C LEU A 351 -9.28 5.29 -15.60
N ILE A 352 -9.80 6.52 -15.49
CA ILE A 352 -11.24 6.79 -15.65
C ILE A 352 -11.69 6.37 -17.04
N LYS A 353 -10.98 6.79 -18.10
CA LYS A 353 -11.36 6.43 -19.47
C LYS A 353 -11.26 4.95 -19.79
N ALA A 354 -10.36 4.21 -19.14
CA ALA A 354 -10.28 2.77 -19.32
C ALA A 354 -11.42 2.02 -18.61
N LEU A 355 -11.86 2.50 -17.45
CA LEU A 355 -12.77 1.77 -16.55
C LEU A 355 -14.20 2.35 -16.50
N GLU A 356 -14.51 3.44 -17.22
CA GLU A 356 -15.81 4.14 -17.11
C GLU A 356 -17.02 3.26 -17.45
N ASP A 357 -16.86 2.27 -18.33
CA ASP A 357 -17.96 1.41 -18.78
C ASP A 357 -18.21 0.19 -17.87
N ILE A 358 -17.47 0.04 -16.77
CA ILE A 358 -17.56 -1.16 -15.91
C ILE A 358 -18.63 -0.97 -14.83
N VAL A 359 -19.69 -1.78 -14.92
CA VAL A 359 -20.91 -1.68 -14.09
C VAL A 359 -21.33 -3.03 -13.52
N VAL A 360 -21.87 -3.04 -12.30
CA VAL A 360 -22.48 -4.23 -11.69
C VAL A 360 -23.88 -4.46 -12.28
N GLN A 361 -24.17 -5.68 -12.71
CA GLN A 361 -25.46 -6.07 -13.28
C GLN A 361 -26.38 -6.70 -12.23
N HIS A 362 -27.68 -6.85 -12.56
CA HIS A 362 -28.70 -7.44 -11.67
C HIS A 362 -28.41 -8.89 -11.25
N ASP A 363 -27.61 -9.62 -12.03
CA ASP A 363 -27.15 -10.98 -11.69
C ASP A 363 -25.94 -11.00 -10.73
N GLY A 364 -25.43 -9.83 -10.34
CA GLY A 364 -24.25 -9.67 -9.47
C GLY A 364 -22.91 -9.70 -10.22
N THR A 365 -22.92 -9.93 -11.54
CA THR A 365 -21.71 -9.90 -12.37
C THR A 365 -21.27 -8.49 -12.68
N VAL A 366 -19.98 -8.28 -12.89
CA VAL A 366 -19.40 -7.00 -13.32
C VAL A 366 -19.12 -7.08 -14.82
N ARG A 367 -19.67 -6.16 -15.61
CA ARG A 367 -19.59 -6.19 -17.08
C ARG A 367 -19.20 -4.86 -17.68
N ASP A 368 -18.67 -4.90 -18.89
CA ASP A 368 -18.43 -3.71 -19.73
C ASP A 368 -19.67 -3.30 -20.54
N ALA A 369 -19.55 -2.22 -21.33
CA ALA A 369 -20.61 -1.69 -22.19
C ALA A 369 -21.14 -2.68 -23.25
N ASN A 370 -20.36 -3.70 -23.61
CA ASN A 370 -20.74 -4.74 -24.57
C ASN A 370 -21.25 -6.01 -23.88
N MET A 371 -21.53 -5.95 -22.57
CA MET A 371 -21.97 -7.08 -21.75
C MET A 371 -20.96 -8.21 -21.63
N ASN A 372 -19.67 -7.95 -21.90
CA ASN A 372 -18.60 -8.90 -21.59
C ASN A 372 -18.36 -8.92 -20.08
N VAL A 373 -18.26 -10.12 -19.52
CA VAL A 373 -18.01 -10.30 -18.09
C VAL A 373 -16.55 -9.97 -17.77
N VAL A 374 -16.32 -9.05 -16.83
CA VAL A 374 -15.01 -8.72 -16.27
C VAL A 374 -14.78 -9.51 -14.98
N GLN A 375 -15.79 -9.54 -14.09
CA GLN A 375 -15.78 -10.35 -12.86
C GLN A 375 -17.11 -11.06 -12.67
N PHE A 376 -17.09 -12.28 -12.17
CA PHE A 376 -18.31 -13.02 -11.83
C PHE A 376 -19.03 -12.45 -10.61
N TYR A 377 -18.27 -11.95 -9.64
CA TYR A 377 -18.77 -11.18 -8.51
C TYR A 377 -17.85 -9.99 -8.30
N TYR A 378 -18.43 -8.84 -7.99
CA TYR A 378 -17.67 -7.64 -7.68
C TYR A 378 -16.67 -7.90 -6.55
N GLY A 379 -15.38 -7.67 -6.80
CA GLY A 379 -14.33 -7.86 -5.80
C GLY A 379 -14.18 -9.31 -5.31
N GLU A 380 -14.62 -10.30 -6.10
CA GLU A 380 -14.61 -11.74 -5.78
C GLU A 380 -15.50 -12.16 -4.59
N ASP A 381 -16.16 -11.21 -3.91
CA ASP A 381 -17.04 -11.45 -2.76
C ASP A 381 -18.48 -10.93 -2.94
N GLY A 382 -18.73 -10.01 -3.88
CA GLY A 382 -20.04 -9.40 -4.11
C GLY A 382 -20.47 -8.37 -3.06
N ILE A 383 -19.57 -8.00 -2.14
CA ILE A 383 -19.83 -7.07 -1.03
C ILE A 383 -19.48 -5.66 -1.46
N MET A 384 -20.13 -4.64 -0.90
CA MET A 384 -19.82 -3.22 -1.11
C MET A 384 -18.59 -2.78 -0.30
N ALA A 385 -17.73 -1.94 -0.89
CA ALA A 385 -16.45 -1.58 -0.29
C ALA A 385 -16.59 -0.82 1.04
N THR A 386 -17.61 0.02 1.18
CA THR A 386 -17.87 0.85 2.37
C THR A 386 -18.35 0.06 3.58
N LYS A 387 -18.81 -1.18 3.37
CA LYS A 387 -19.33 -2.07 4.43
C LYS A 387 -18.30 -3.06 4.95
N LEU A 388 -17.10 -3.07 4.39
CA LEU A 388 -16.00 -3.90 4.86
C LEU A 388 -15.36 -3.31 6.12
N GLU A 389 -15.07 -4.18 7.08
CA GLU A 389 -14.32 -3.83 8.27
C GLU A 389 -13.18 -4.82 8.50
N GLY A 390 -12.05 -4.33 9.02
CA GLY A 390 -10.93 -5.18 9.42
C GLY A 390 -11.25 -5.94 10.71
N GLN A 391 -11.30 -7.27 10.62
CA GLN A 391 -11.63 -8.19 11.72
C GLN A 391 -10.45 -9.10 12.03
N SER A 392 -10.16 -9.29 13.31
CA SER A 392 -9.05 -10.16 13.74
C SER A 392 -9.46 -11.63 13.68
N LEU A 393 -8.67 -12.44 12.99
CA LEU A 393 -8.79 -13.90 12.89
C LEU A 393 -7.44 -14.57 13.24
N PRO A 394 -7.08 -14.66 14.53
CA PRO A 394 -5.77 -15.13 14.97
C PRO A 394 -5.65 -16.66 14.99
N LEU A 395 -6.15 -17.36 13.96
CA LEU A 395 -6.04 -18.81 13.83
C LEU A 395 -4.59 -19.25 13.65
N GLU A 396 -3.77 -18.45 12.96
CA GLU A 396 -2.34 -18.70 12.74
C GLU A 396 -1.57 -18.92 14.05
N LYS A 397 -1.90 -18.15 15.11
CA LYS A 397 -1.14 -18.16 16.38
C LYS A 397 -1.49 -19.34 17.29
N MET A 398 -2.59 -20.05 17.01
CA MET A 398 -3.08 -21.15 17.84
C MET A 398 -2.41 -22.47 17.46
N SER A 399 -2.01 -23.28 18.44
CA SER A 399 -1.57 -24.65 18.17
C SER A 399 -2.76 -25.56 17.87
N HIS A 400 -2.53 -26.69 17.21
CA HIS A 400 -3.58 -27.70 17.00
C HIS A 400 -4.20 -28.17 18.33
N GLY A 401 -3.40 -28.30 19.39
CA GLY A 401 -3.88 -28.61 20.73
C GLY A 401 -4.76 -27.50 21.33
N ASP A 402 -4.41 -26.24 21.12
CA ASP A 402 -5.26 -25.11 21.53
C ASP A 402 -6.59 -25.11 20.77
N ILE A 403 -6.58 -25.45 19.48
CA ILE A 403 -7.78 -25.59 18.66
C ILE A 403 -8.65 -26.74 19.17
N GLU A 404 -8.07 -27.90 19.45
CA GLU A 404 -8.81 -29.05 20.00
C GLU A 404 -9.44 -28.74 21.37
N ASN A 405 -8.72 -28.03 22.25
CA ASN A 405 -9.22 -27.66 23.56
C ASN A 405 -10.32 -26.58 23.46
N SER A 406 -10.08 -25.54 22.67
CA SER A 406 -11.00 -24.41 22.55
C SER A 406 -12.24 -24.75 21.72
N PHE A 407 -12.11 -25.38 20.56
CA PHE A 407 -13.26 -25.66 19.67
C PHE A 407 -13.85 -27.05 19.87
N GLY A 408 -13.06 -28.01 20.35
CA GLY A 408 -13.51 -29.38 20.64
C GLY A 408 -14.16 -29.56 22.02
N LEU A 409 -14.28 -28.49 22.81
CA LEU A 409 -14.90 -28.47 24.14
C LEU A 409 -14.30 -29.48 25.14
N LYS A 410 -13.04 -29.88 24.92
CA LYS A 410 -12.28 -30.74 25.84
C LYS A 410 -11.93 -29.91 27.09
N ALA A 411 -12.14 -30.47 28.27
CA ALA A 411 -11.92 -29.83 29.58
C ALA A 411 -12.94 -28.77 30.07
N VAL A 412 -14.21 -28.83 29.61
CA VAL A 412 -15.29 -27.97 30.14
C VAL A 412 -16.07 -28.65 31.26
N ASP A 413 -16.15 -27.99 32.42
CA ASP A 413 -17.03 -28.37 33.55
C ASP A 413 -18.49 -27.99 33.26
N TRP A 414 -19.22 -28.85 32.55
CA TRP A 414 -20.61 -28.57 32.14
C TRP A 414 -21.60 -28.36 33.29
N SER A 415 -21.31 -28.90 34.49
CA SER A 415 -22.10 -28.69 35.70
C SER A 415 -22.17 -27.24 36.18
N LYS A 416 -21.22 -26.39 35.77
CA LYS A 416 -21.19 -24.95 36.06
C LYS A 416 -21.81 -24.11 34.94
N VAL A 417 -22.06 -24.71 33.79
CA VAL A 417 -22.50 -24.03 32.55
C VAL A 417 -23.99 -24.21 32.33
N LEU A 418 -24.46 -25.45 32.46
CA LEU A 418 -25.83 -25.84 32.23
C LEU A 418 -26.60 -25.94 33.56
N PRO A 419 -27.92 -25.70 33.55
CA PRO A 419 -28.78 -25.93 34.70
C PRO A 419 -28.69 -27.38 35.21
N GLN A 420 -28.91 -27.60 36.51
CA GLN A 420 -28.89 -28.93 37.10
C GLN A 420 -29.96 -29.83 36.45
N GLY A 421 -29.54 -30.96 35.88
CA GLY A 421 -30.43 -31.96 35.25
C GLY A 421 -30.37 -32.04 33.72
N THR A 422 -29.61 -31.17 33.05
CA THR A 422 -29.43 -31.22 31.59
C THR A 422 -28.19 -32.05 31.21
N THR A 423 -28.39 -33.18 30.52
CA THR A 423 -27.29 -34.00 29.97
C THR A 423 -26.95 -33.55 28.55
N LEU A 424 -25.65 -33.57 28.20
CA LEU A 424 -25.23 -33.37 26.81
C LEU A 424 -25.55 -34.60 25.97
N ASP A 425 -26.04 -34.37 24.76
CA ASP A 425 -26.25 -35.46 23.81
C ASP A 425 -24.90 -36.09 23.44
N PRO A 426 -24.81 -37.44 23.37
CA PRO A 426 -23.59 -38.14 22.94
C PRO A 426 -23.11 -37.71 21.56
N GLU A 427 -24.03 -37.27 20.69
CA GLU A 427 -23.76 -36.78 19.34
C GLU A 427 -22.93 -35.48 19.32
N THR A 428 -22.96 -34.72 20.40
CA THR A 428 -22.19 -33.47 20.56
C THR A 428 -20.69 -33.70 20.40
N VAL A 429 -20.16 -34.83 20.89
CA VAL A 429 -18.72 -35.16 20.81
C VAL A 429 -18.30 -35.42 19.37
N ASN A 430 -19.15 -36.11 18.59
CA ASN A 430 -18.90 -36.38 17.18
C ASN A 430 -18.94 -35.08 16.36
N GLN A 431 -19.95 -34.24 16.58
CA GLN A 431 -20.05 -32.94 15.90
C GLN A 431 -18.92 -31.99 16.29
N ALA A 432 -18.50 -31.96 17.55
CA ALA A 432 -17.36 -31.18 17.99
C ALA A 432 -16.06 -31.62 17.32
N THR A 433 -15.87 -32.93 17.14
CA THR A 433 -14.69 -33.47 16.43
C THR A 433 -14.68 -33.07 14.97
N LEU A 434 -15.83 -33.14 14.28
CA LEU A 434 -15.96 -32.66 12.90
C LEU A 434 -15.70 -31.15 12.79
N PHE A 435 -16.23 -30.36 13.71
CA PHE A 435 -16.03 -28.92 13.74
C PHE A 435 -14.56 -28.53 13.93
N VAL A 436 -13.82 -29.25 14.78
CA VAL A 436 -12.36 -29.06 14.93
C VAL A 436 -11.64 -29.33 13.61
N GLN A 437 -12.00 -30.38 12.89
CA GLN A 437 -11.40 -30.67 11.57
C GLN A 437 -11.67 -29.56 10.56
N GLU A 438 -12.88 -28.98 10.56
CA GLU A 438 -13.21 -27.82 9.72
C GLU A 438 -12.36 -26.58 10.09
N VAL A 439 -12.16 -26.30 11.39
CA VAL A 439 -11.33 -25.17 11.83
C VAL A 439 -9.85 -25.37 11.52
N ILE A 440 -9.33 -26.60 11.59
CA ILE A 440 -7.96 -26.91 11.15
C ILE A 440 -7.83 -26.72 9.63
N ALA A 441 -8.85 -27.12 8.86
CA ALA A 441 -8.87 -26.86 7.42
C ALA A 441 -8.90 -25.35 7.11
N ASP A 442 -9.65 -24.56 7.90
CA ASP A 442 -9.65 -23.09 7.80
C ASP A 442 -8.28 -22.49 8.14
N GLN A 443 -7.62 -22.97 9.18
CA GLN A 443 -6.27 -22.52 9.56
C GLN A 443 -5.29 -22.77 8.41
N ARG A 444 -5.35 -23.97 7.81
CA ARG A 444 -4.51 -24.34 6.67
C ARG A 444 -4.78 -23.44 5.45
N MET A 445 -6.04 -23.31 5.06
CA MET A 445 -6.46 -22.45 3.95
C MET A 445 -6.00 -20.99 4.15
N LEU A 446 -6.16 -20.46 5.36
CA LEU A 446 -5.79 -19.10 5.67
C LEU A 446 -4.27 -18.89 5.57
N VAL A 447 -3.48 -19.74 6.21
CA VAL A 447 -2.02 -19.57 6.24
C VAL A 447 -1.36 -19.99 4.93
N GLU A 448 -1.66 -21.19 4.41
CA GLU A 448 -0.99 -21.77 3.24
C GLU A 448 -1.52 -21.20 1.92
N ASP A 449 -2.83 -21.09 1.74
CA ASP A 449 -3.42 -20.71 0.45
C ASP A 449 -3.59 -19.19 0.31
N VAL A 450 -4.24 -18.55 1.29
CA VAL A 450 -4.57 -17.11 1.23
C VAL A 450 -3.33 -16.25 1.48
N PHE A 451 -2.63 -16.48 2.61
CA PHE A 451 -1.45 -15.67 2.98
C PHE A 451 -0.12 -16.24 2.46
N ARG A 452 -0.14 -17.38 1.76
CA ARG A 452 1.05 -18.00 1.11
C ARG A 452 2.22 -18.21 2.07
N GLY A 453 1.87 -18.57 3.31
CA GLY A 453 2.78 -18.75 4.43
C GLY A 453 3.30 -17.46 5.02
N SER A 454 2.73 -16.29 4.75
CA SER A 454 3.19 -15.02 5.37
C SER A 454 2.58 -14.83 6.75
N ILE A 455 3.39 -14.40 7.72
CA ILE A 455 2.92 -14.14 9.09
C ILE A 455 2.14 -12.84 9.14
N MET A 456 0.94 -12.88 9.72
CA MET A 456 0.18 -11.66 9.93
C MET A 456 0.52 -11.05 11.29
N ASP A 457 1.08 -9.84 11.29
CA ASP A 457 1.26 -9.06 12.53
C ASP A 457 -0.06 -8.89 13.31
N SER A 458 -1.18 -8.74 12.60
CA SER A 458 -2.51 -8.48 13.18
C SER A 458 -3.58 -9.56 12.97
N GLY A 459 -3.36 -10.56 12.10
CA GLY A 459 -4.39 -11.54 11.73
C GLY A 459 -5.65 -10.91 11.10
N ALA A 460 -5.56 -9.68 10.57
CA ALA A 460 -6.72 -8.90 10.18
C ALA A 460 -7.22 -9.23 8.77
N VAL A 461 -8.45 -9.73 8.68
CA VAL A 461 -9.17 -10.02 7.45
C VAL A 461 -10.26 -8.97 7.26
N ASN A 462 -10.43 -8.47 6.03
CA ASN A 462 -11.55 -7.57 5.72
C ASN A 462 -12.80 -8.39 5.41
N ALA A 463 -13.87 -8.15 6.14
CA ALA A 463 -15.14 -8.83 5.95
C ALA A 463 -16.31 -7.90 6.30
N PRO A 464 -17.51 -8.11 5.71
CA PRO A 464 -18.70 -7.38 6.12
C PRO A 464 -19.05 -7.73 7.56
N VAL A 465 -19.80 -6.86 8.24
CA VAL A 465 -20.39 -7.11 9.57
C VAL A 465 -19.38 -7.53 10.64
N ASN A 466 -19.05 -6.62 11.56
CA ASN A 466 -18.12 -6.92 12.64
C ASN A 466 -18.72 -7.87 13.69
N LEU A 467 -18.37 -9.16 13.60
CA LEU A 467 -18.95 -10.23 14.43
C LEU A 467 -18.60 -10.04 15.90
N SER A 468 -17.37 -9.65 16.22
CA SER A 468 -16.94 -9.41 17.60
C SER A 468 -17.71 -8.25 18.25
N ARG A 469 -17.97 -7.18 17.50
CA ARG A 469 -18.78 -6.04 17.96
C ARG A 469 -20.24 -6.43 18.17
N LEU A 470 -20.82 -7.19 17.23
CA LEU A 470 -22.20 -7.68 17.37
C LEU A 470 -22.38 -8.56 18.60
N ILE A 471 -21.46 -9.52 18.84
CA ILE A 471 -21.48 -10.37 20.04
C ILE A 471 -21.44 -9.53 21.32
N LEU A 472 -20.55 -8.52 21.37
CA LEU A 472 -20.46 -7.59 22.50
C LEU A 472 -21.76 -6.81 22.71
N ASN A 473 -22.33 -6.27 21.63
CA ASN A 473 -23.60 -5.53 21.67
C ASN A 473 -24.74 -6.40 22.19
N MET A 474 -24.81 -7.67 21.77
CA MET A 474 -25.84 -8.62 22.22
C MET A 474 -25.66 -8.98 23.69
N LYS A 475 -24.42 -9.23 24.13
CA LYS A 475 -24.09 -9.49 25.54
C LYS A 475 -24.59 -8.38 26.45
N VAL A 476 -24.34 -7.13 26.06
CA VAL A 476 -24.73 -5.94 26.81
C VAL A 476 -26.24 -5.72 26.78
N ARG A 477 -26.89 -5.89 25.61
CA ARG A 477 -28.36 -5.70 25.46
C ARG A 477 -29.18 -6.71 26.25
N PHE A 478 -28.77 -7.98 26.27
CA PHE A 478 -29.45 -9.04 27.01
C PHE A 478 -28.99 -9.16 28.47
N GLY A 479 -28.01 -8.36 28.91
CA GLY A 479 -27.51 -8.36 30.28
C GLY A 479 -26.86 -9.68 30.70
N LEU A 480 -26.20 -10.37 29.75
CA LEU A 480 -25.62 -11.69 29.99
C LEU A 480 -24.42 -11.60 30.94
N LYS A 481 -24.45 -12.38 32.02
CA LYS A 481 -23.39 -12.44 33.03
C LYS A 481 -22.58 -13.73 32.86
N PRO A 482 -21.26 -13.71 33.11
CA PRO A 482 -20.42 -14.90 33.01
C PRO A 482 -20.82 -16.01 34.01
N ASP A 483 -21.49 -15.64 35.11
CA ASP A 483 -21.90 -16.55 36.18
C ASP A 483 -23.32 -17.13 36.02
N SER A 484 -24.09 -16.70 35.00
CA SER A 484 -25.44 -17.24 34.77
C SER A 484 -25.42 -18.54 33.98
N PHE A 485 -26.38 -19.43 34.25
CA PHE A 485 -26.62 -20.63 33.46
C PHE A 485 -27.17 -20.29 32.07
N THR A 486 -26.84 -21.12 31.08
CA THR A 486 -27.31 -20.99 29.69
C THR A 486 -28.26 -22.14 29.31
N ASP A 487 -29.25 -21.84 28.47
CA ASP A 487 -30.18 -22.78 27.83
C ASP A 487 -29.70 -23.22 26.43
N LEU A 488 -28.57 -22.71 25.96
CA LEU A 488 -28.04 -22.95 24.61
C LEU A 488 -27.22 -24.25 24.55
N GLN A 489 -27.66 -25.18 23.71
CA GLN A 489 -26.94 -26.44 23.46
C GLN A 489 -25.92 -26.30 22.31
N PRO A 490 -24.72 -26.93 22.41
CA PRO A 490 -23.72 -26.87 21.35
C PRO A 490 -24.18 -27.43 20.00
N THR A 491 -24.98 -28.51 19.99
CA THR A 491 -25.57 -29.11 18.77
C THR A 491 -26.40 -28.11 17.98
N TYR A 492 -27.16 -27.28 18.67
CA TYR A 492 -27.95 -26.23 18.05
C TYR A 492 -27.07 -25.15 17.40
N VAL A 493 -25.99 -24.74 18.08
CA VAL A 493 -25.02 -23.77 17.54
C VAL A 493 -24.38 -24.28 16.25
N TYR A 494 -23.94 -25.54 16.21
CA TYR A 494 -23.35 -26.12 15.01
C TYR A 494 -24.31 -26.13 13.81
N THR A 495 -25.57 -26.52 14.03
CA THR A 495 -26.60 -26.51 12.98
C THR A 495 -26.86 -25.10 12.47
N MET A 496 -27.02 -24.13 13.38
CA MET A 496 -27.28 -22.74 13.00
C MET A 496 -26.12 -22.10 12.23
N ILE A 497 -24.85 -22.40 12.58
CA ILE A 497 -23.70 -21.94 11.79
C ILE A 497 -23.81 -22.41 10.34
N LYS A 498 -24.16 -23.67 10.10
CA LYS A 498 -24.35 -24.21 8.74
C LYS A 498 -25.50 -23.50 8.02
N THR A 499 -26.63 -23.28 8.70
CA THR A 499 -27.77 -22.54 8.14
C THR A 499 -27.42 -21.10 7.75
N ILE A 500 -26.61 -20.39 8.56
CA ILE A 500 -26.17 -19.02 8.24
C ILE A 500 -25.25 -19.01 7.03
N ILE A 501 -24.30 -19.95 6.93
CA ILE A 501 -23.40 -20.08 5.77
C ILE A 501 -24.21 -20.28 4.49
N GLU A 502 -25.26 -21.11 4.53
CA GLU A 502 -26.16 -21.33 3.40
C GLU A 502 -26.99 -20.09 3.07
N ARG A 503 -27.61 -19.44 4.05
CA ARG A 503 -28.43 -18.22 3.85
C ARG A 503 -27.62 -17.03 3.33
N THR A 504 -26.35 -16.94 3.71
CA THR A 504 -25.44 -15.90 3.24
C THR A 504 -24.87 -16.18 1.84
N LYS A 505 -25.20 -17.33 1.23
CA LYS A 505 -24.69 -17.80 -0.09
C LYS A 505 -23.15 -17.84 -0.16
N THR A 506 -22.49 -18.11 0.97
CA THR A 506 -21.04 -17.97 1.10
C THR A 506 -20.24 -19.24 0.75
N LYS A 507 -20.85 -20.19 0.04
CA LYS A 507 -20.12 -21.37 -0.49
C LYS A 507 -18.93 -20.98 -1.37
N HIS A 508 -18.96 -19.78 -1.96
CA HIS A 508 -17.88 -19.25 -2.81
C HIS A 508 -16.88 -18.34 -2.06
N VAL A 509 -17.15 -17.98 -0.79
CA VAL A 509 -16.29 -17.09 0.02
C VAL A 509 -15.88 -17.82 1.32
N PRO A 510 -14.84 -18.66 1.28
CA PRO A 510 -14.50 -19.54 2.40
C PRO A 510 -13.99 -18.77 3.64
N ILE A 511 -13.42 -17.58 3.44
CA ILE A 511 -12.94 -16.68 4.50
C ILE A 511 -14.09 -16.24 5.43
N TRP A 512 -15.28 -15.96 4.88
CA TRP A 512 -16.44 -15.59 5.68
C TRP A 512 -16.92 -16.75 6.56
N ALA A 513 -16.93 -17.96 6.02
CA ALA A 513 -17.27 -19.16 6.77
C ALA A 513 -16.29 -19.41 7.93
N ALA A 514 -14.99 -19.21 7.70
CA ALA A 514 -13.96 -19.31 8.75
C ALA A 514 -14.17 -18.27 9.86
N LEU A 515 -14.51 -17.02 9.50
CA LEU A 515 -14.83 -15.96 10.48
C LEU A 515 -16.05 -16.30 11.34
N LEU A 516 -17.10 -16.87 10.73
CA LEU A 516 -18.29 -17.33 11.45
C LEU A 516 -17.94 -18.47 12.41
N ARG A 517 -17.21 -19.50 11.95
CA ARG A 517 -16.80 -20.63 12.80
C ARG A 517 -15.93 -20.20 13.97
N TYR A 518 -15.00 -19.27 13.75
CA TYR A 518 -14.16 -18.74 14.81
C TYR A 518 -14.96 -17.96 15.87
N ASN A 519 -15.77 -17.00 15.43
CA ASN A 519 -16.48 -16.08 16.33
C ASN A 519 -17.71 -16.70 17.00
N LEU A 520 -18.43 -17.59 16.33
CA LEU A 520 -19.62 -18.27 16.85
C LEU A 520 -19.31 -19.63 17.49
N SER A 521 -18.03 -19.87 17.83
CA SER A 521 -17.63 -21.12 18.46
C SER A 521 -18.39 -21.36 19.78
N PRO A 522 -18.87 -22.61 20.03
CA PRO A 522 -19.61 -22.92 21.26
C PRO A 522 -18.83 -22.59 22.54
N SER A 523 -17.51 -22.74 22.54
CA SER A 523 -16.67 -22.37 23.69
C SER A 523 -16.72 -20.87 24.01
N LYS A 524 -16.70 -20.01 22.99
CA LYS A 524 -16.82 -18.57 23.21
C LYS A 524 -18.24 -18.21 23.67
N LEU A 525 -19.26 -18.66 22.95
CA LEU A 525 -20.65 -18.26 23.20
C LEU A 525 -21.23 -18.87 24.49
N ILE A 526 -21.04 -20.17 24.71
CA ILE A 526 -21.64 -20.91 25.83
C ILE A 526 -20.72 -20.87 27.06
N VAL A 527 -19.41 -21.10 26.91
CA VAL A 527 -18.51 -21.22 28.07
C VAL A 527 -18.06 -19.86 28.60
N LYS A 528 -17.65 -18.93 27.72
CA LYS A 528 -17.18 -17.60 28.15
C LYS A 528 -18.31 -16.59 28.32
N ASP A 529 -19.19 -16.47 27.34
CA ASP A 529 -20.16 -15.37 27.28
C ASP A 529 -21.58 -15.72 27.77
N ARG A 530 -21.89 -17.00 28.03
CA ARG A 530 -23.17 -17.50 28.55
C ARG A 530 -24.40 -17.04 27.73
N PHE A 531 -24.31 -17.15 26.40
CA PHE A 531 -25.43 -16.81 25.51
C PHE A 531 -26.67 -17.66 25.79
N THR A 532 -27.84 -17.02 25.85
CA THR A 532 -29.12 -17.72 25.85
C THR A 532 -29.59 -18.04 24.43
N LYS A 533 -30.52 -18.96 24.26
CA LYS A 533 -31.07 -19.33 22.95
C LYS A 533 -31.68 -18.12 22.24
N ASN A 534 -32.52 -17.34 22.93
CA ASN A 534 -33.14 -16.14 22.34
C ASN A 534 -32.10 -15.09 21.91
N ALA A 535 -31.04 -14.89 22.70
CA ALA A 535 -29.97 -13.96 22.36
C ALA A 535 -29.18 -14.45 21.14
N PHE A 536 -28.96 -15.77 21.04
CA PHE A 536 -28.28 -16.39 19.90
C PHE A 536 -29.11 -16.33 18.61
N ASP A 537 -30.41 -16.63 18.67
CA ASP A 537 -31.31 -16.57 17.51
C ASP A 537 -31.38 -15.16 16.94
N THR A 538 -31.50 -14.16 17.82
CA THR A 538 -31.47 -12.74 17.44
C THR A 538 -30.13 -12.35 16.81
N LEU A 539 -29.01 -12.85 17.36
CA LEU A 539 -27.67 -12.61 16.79
C LEU A 539 -27.57 -13.21 15.38
N CYS A 540 -28.05 -14.44 15.18
CA CYS A 540 -28.02 -15.12 13.89
C CYS A 540 -28.79 -14.33 12.82
N GLU A 541 -30.01 -13.88 13.11
CA GLU A 541 -30.80 -13.08 12.17
C GLU A 541 -30.17 -11.72 11.87
N LEU A 542 -29.61 -11.05 12.88
CA LEU A 542 -28.91 -9.77 12.67
C LEU A 542 -27.67 -9.94 11.78
N ILE A 543 -26.94 -11.04 11.89
CA ILE A 543 -25.80 -11.36 11.01
C ILE A 543 -26.29 -11.52 9.57
N VAL A 544 -27.38 -12.27 9.34
CA VAL A 544 -27.93 -12.48 7.99
C VAL A 544 -28.41 -11.16 7.38
N ILE A 545 -29.18 -10.37 8.12
CA ILE A 545 -29.68 -9.07 7.66
C ILE A 545 -28.52 -8.11 7.38
N GLY A 546 -27.53 -8.03 8.28
CA GLY A 546 -26.36 -7.18 8.12
C GLY A 546 -25.54 -7.58 6.89
N HIS A 547 -25.37 -8.88 6.65
CA HIS A 547 -24.67 -9.40 5.48
C HIS A 547 -25.43 -9.05 4.20
N MET A 548 -26.74 -9.28 4.13
CA MET A 548 -27.57 -8.93 2.96
C MET A 548 -27.52 -7.43 2.64
N LYS A 549 -27.55 -6.56 3.65
CA LYS A 549 -27.38 -5.10 3.48
C LYS A 549 -25.99 -4.69 2.99
N SER A 550 -25.00 -5.58 3.07
CA SER A 550 -23.64 -5.31 2.65
C SER A 550 -23.37 -5.67 1.19
N TRP A 551 -24.32 -6.29 0.49
CA TRP A 551 -24.18 -6.60 -0.94
C TRP A 551 -24.05 -5.33 -1.77
N VAL A 552 -23.27 -5.42 -2.84
CA VAL A 552 -23.20 -4.35 -3.84
C VAL A 552 -24.55 -4.19 -4.53
N GLN A 553 -24.95 -2.95 -4.80
CA GLN A 553 -26.20 -2.66 -5.50
C GLN A 553 -25.98 -2.79 -7.03
N PRO A 554 -26.89 -3.44 -7.77
CA PRO A 554 -26.88 -3.40 -9.23
C PRO A 554 -26.95 -1.95 -9.76
N GLY A 555 -26.22 -1.67 -10.84
CA GLY A 555 -26.09 -0.32 -11.41
C GLY A 555 -24.91 0.48 -10.85
N GLU A 556 -24.24 0.02 -9.79
CA GLU A 556 -23.07 0.68 -9.23
C GLU A 556 -21.93 0.79 -10.26
N GLN A 557 -21.41 2.01 -10.44
CA GLN A 557 -20.31 2.34 -11.35
C GLN A 557 -18.94 1.97 -10.75
N VAL A 558 -18.74 0.67 -10.51
CA VAL A 558 -17.56 0.14 -9.81
C VAL A 558 -16.25 0.44 -10.53
N GLY A 559 -16.26 0.58 -11.85
CA GLY A 559 -15.08 0.96 -12.62
C GLY A 559 -14.59 2.38 -12.34
N ILE A 560 -15.50 3.36 -12.29
CA ILE A 560 -15.19 4.75 -11.95
C ILE A 560 -14.68 4.84 -10.51
N ILE A 561 -15.36 4.15 -9.58
CA ILE A 561 -14.95 4.10 -8.17
C ILE A 561 -13.55 3.51 -8.04
N ALA A 562 -13.24 2.42 -8.77
CA ALA A 562 -11.92 1.83 -8.80
C ALA A 562 -10.89 2.79 -9.40
N ALA A 563 -11.19 3.45 -10.52
CA ALA A 563 -10.30 4.41 -11.17
C ALA A 563 -9.96 5.62 -10.27
N GLN A 564 -10.93 6.15 -9.52
CA GLN A 564 -10.72 7.26 -8.60
C GLN A 564 -10.01 6.81 -7.31
N SER A 565 -10.36 5.64 -6.79
CA SER A 565 -9.66 4.99 -5.67
C SER A 565 -8.20 4.67 -6.01
N ILE A 566 -7.96 4.44 -7.31
CA ILE A 566 -6.75 4.45 -8.14
C ILE A 566 -5.89 5.73 -8.13
N GLY A 567 -6.42 6.72 -8.84
CA GLY A 567 -5.74 7.92 -9.27
C GLY A 567 -5.56 8.95 -8.17
N GLU A 568 -6.54 9.18 -7.30
CA GLU A 568 -6.38 10.19 -6.23
C GLU A 568 -5.22 9.87 -5.29
N PRO A 569 -5.05 8.66 -4.70
CA PRO A 569 -3.93 8.41 -3.81
C PRO A 569 -2.59 8.39 -4.55
N SER A 570 -2.59 8.20 -5.87
CA SER A 570 -1.38 8.33 -6.67
C SER A 570 -0.79 9.75 -6.56
N THR A 571 -1.62 10.78 -6.35
CA THR A 571 -1.13 12.15 -6.04
C THR A 571 -0.35 12.23 -4.74
N GLN A 572 -0.65 11.38 -3.75
CA GLN A 572 0.01 11.35 -2.43
C GLN A 572 1.26 10.46 -2.42
N LEU A 573 1.30 9.43 -3.27
CA LEU A 573 2.48 8.58 -3.46
C LEU A 573 3.72 9.34 -3.94
N THR A 574 3.50 10.52 -4.53
CA THR A 574 4.55 11.45 -4.96
C THR A 574 5.49 11.86 -3.82
N LEU A 575 4.93 12.14 -2.65
CA LEU A 575 5.60 12.75 -1.50
C LEU A 575 6.24 11.69 -0.59
N ASN A 576 5.59 10.52 -0.43
CA ASN A 576 6.00 9.50 0.56
C ASN A 576 7.21 8.64 0.13
N THR A 577 7.58 8.62 -1.16
CA THR A 577 8.75 7.85 -1.63
C THR A 577 10.07 8.29 -0.99
N PHE A 578 10.18 9.55 -0.53
CA PHE A 578 11.42 10.08 0.07
C PHE A 578 11.69 9.57 1.49
N HIS A 579 10.64 9.29 2.27
CA HIS A 579 10.80 8.82 3.66
C HIS A 579 11.18 7.34 3.76
N MET A 580 10.98 6.55 2.70
CA MET A 580 11.29 5.11 2.65
C MET A 580 12.60 4.78 1.93
N ALA A 581 13.29 5.78 1.36
CA ALA A 581 14.52 5.60 0.58
C ALA A 581 15.72 5.05 1.38
N GLY A 582 15.63 5.01 2.72
CA GLY A 582 16.73 4.60 3.61
C GLY A 582 16.94 3.08 3.80
N VAL A 583 16.12 2.20 3.20
CA VAL A 583 16.30 0.75 3.32
C VAL A 583 17.02 0.21 2.09
N ALA A 584 18.36 0.21 2.17
CA ALA A 584 19.31 -0.01 1.09
C ALA A 584 19.28 -1.38 0.36
N SER A 585 18.39 -2.30 0.74
CA SER A 585 18.31 -3.65 0.15
C SER A 585 17.30 -3.77 -0.99
N LYS A 586 16.39 -2.80 -1.19
CA LYS A 586 15.44 -2.74 -2.32
C LYS A 586 15.45 -1.42 -3.09
N SER A 587 16.38 -0.51 -2.80
CA SER A 587 16.40 0.87 -3.31
C SER A 587 16.66 1.00 -4.82
N ASN A 588 17.09 -0.06 -5.51
CA ASN A 588 17.25 -0.05 -6.98
C ASN A 588 15.96 -0.36 -7.75
N VAL A 589 14.86 -0.72 -7.08
CA VAL A 589 13.57 -0.97 -7.73
C VAL A 589 12.84 0.37 -7.88
N THR A 590 12.37 0.69 -9.09
CA THR A 590 11.49 1.84 -9.31
C THR A 590 10.27 1.69 -8.39
N GLN A 591 10.04 2.66 -7.50
CA GLN A 591 8.88 2.68 -6.60
C GLN A 591 8.04 3.93 -6.82
N GLY A 592 6.79 3.90 -6.35
CA GLY A 592 5.84 4.99 -6.52
C GLY A 592 5.34 5.14 -7.95
N ILE A 593 5.19 6.38 -8.40
CA ILE A 593 4.55 6.70 -9.69
C ILE A 593 5.28 6.17 -10.91
N PRO A 594 6.63 6.26 -11.02
CA PRO A 594 7.32 5.73 -12.19
C PRO A 594 7.01 4.25 -12.41
N ARG A 595 6.93 3.46 -11.33
CA ARG A 595 6.57 2.05 -11.39
C ARG A 595 5.11 1.83 -11.75
N LEU A 596 4.20 2.58 -11.13
CA LEU A 596 2.78 2.54 -11.50
C LEU A 596 2.58 2.80 -13.01
N ARG A 597 3.28 3.80 -13.56
CA ARG A 597 3.27 4.11 -15.00
C ARG A 597 3.82 2.97 -15.85
N GLU A 598 4.90 2.32 -15.44
CA GLU A 598 5.45 1.15 -16.14
C GLU A 598 4.45 -0.01 -16.20
N ILE A 599 3.75 -0.26 -15.09
CA ILE A 599 2.74 -1.32 -14.97
C ILE A 599 1.50 -0.99 -15.82
N LEU A 600 0.95 0.22 -15.70
CA LEU A 600 -0.22 0.66 -16.46
C LEU A 600 0.04 0.63 -17.98
N LYS A 601 1.25 1.02 -18.41
CA LYS A 601 1.64 0.95 -19.82
C LYS A 601 2.02 -0.45 -20.29
N VAL A 602 2.16 -1.42 -19.37
CA VAL A 602 2.65 -2.76 -19.65
C VAL A 602 3.95 -2.68 -20.48
N THR A 603 4.97 -2.05 -19.90
CA THR A 603 6.22 -1.76 -20.62
C THR A 603 7.07 -3.03 -20.81
N LYS A 604 7.52 -3.31 -22.04
CA LYS A 604 8.35 -4.49 -22.36
C LYS A 604 9.73 -4.50 -21.68
N ASN A 605 10.35 -3.33 -21.58
CA ASN A 605 11.67 -3.16 -20.97
C ASN A 605 11.54 -2.22 -19.76
N PRO A 606 11.17 -2.73 -18.57
CA PRO A 606 11.11 -1.91 -17.37
C PRO A 606 12.51 -1.42 -16.98
N LYS A 607 12.61 -0.26 -16.32
CA LYS A 607 13.91 0.31 -15.93
C LYS A 607 14.65 -0.55 -14.90
N ALA A 608 13.91 -1.16 -13.98
CA ALA A 608 14.44 -2.01 -12.92
C ALA A 608 13.81 -3.40 -13.01
N THR A 609 14.46 -4.31 -13.72
CA THR A 609 14.08 -5.74 -13.76
C THR A 609 14.79 -6.48 -12.65
N SER A 610 14.05 -7.28 -11.89
CA SER A 610 14.57 -8.06 -10.76
C SER A 610 13.84 -9.39 -10.66
N LEU A 611 14.59 -10.43 -10.28
CA LEU A 611 14.04 -11.71 -9.86
C LEU A 611 14.23 -11.87 -8.36
N THR A 612 13.19 -12.33 -7.66
CA THR A 612 13.31 -12.82 -6.29
C THR A 612 13.29 -14.35 -6.32
N ILE A 613 14.41 -14.93 -5.94
CA ILE A 613 14.72 -16.35 -6.05
C ILE A 613 14.68 -16.97 -4.66
N TYR A 614 13.82 -17.97 -4.50
CA TYR A 614 13.76 -18.78 -3.30
C TYR A 614 14.56 -20.06 -3.49
N MET A 615 15.30 -20.47 -2.46
CA MET A 615 16.01 -21.75 -2.46
C MET A 615 15.12 -22.89 -2.00
N LYS A 616 15.46 -24.10 -2.44
CA LYS A 616 14.80 -25.33 -1.96
C LYS A 616 14.92 -25.50 -0.44
N PRO A 617 13.98 -26.20 0.22
CA PRO A 617 13.97 -26.39 1.68
C PRO A 617 15.27 -26.92 2.28
N GLU A 618 16.03 -27.73 1.53
CA GLU A 618 17.31 -28.31 1.94
C GLU A 618 18.43 -27.26 2.07
N PHE A 619 18.42 -26.23 1.22
CA PHE A 619 19.52 -25.25 1.11
C PHE A 619 19.20 -23.90 1.76
N ARG A 620 17.92 -23.61 2.00
CA ARG A 620 17.44 -22.27 2.41
C ARG A 620 18.03 -21.72 3.72
N LYS A 621 18.51 -22.57 4.63
CA LYS A 621 19.13 -22.16 5.91
C LYS A 621 20.64 -21.96 5.80
N SER A 622 21.29 -22.47 4.75
CA SER A 622 22.75 -22.41 4.60
C SER A 622 23.19 -21.15 3.87
N LYS A 623 23.97 -20.31 4.55
CA LYS A 623 24.58 -19.11 3.97
C LYS A 623 25.60 -19.46 2.88
N GLU A 624 26.35 -20.55 3.04
CA GLU A 624 27.35 -20.99 2.08
C GLU A 624 26.72 -21.40 0.76
N LYS A 625 25.60 -22.14 0.82
CA LYS A 625 24.83 -22.52 -0.38
C LYS A 625 24.21 -21.33 -1.07
N ALA A 626 23.72 -20.34 -0.31
CA ALA A 626 23.27 -19.07 -0.88
C ALA A 626 24.40 -18.35 -1.64
N ARG A 627 25.62 -18.30 -1.06
CA ARG A 627 26.80 -17.71 -1.71
C ARG A 627 27.21 -18.47 -2.97
N GLN A 628 27.19 -19.80 -2.96
CA GLN A 628 27.45 -20.61 -4.15
C GLN A 628 26.43 -20.30 -5.26
N LEU A 629 25.15 -20.20 -4.91
CA LEU A 629 24.10 -19.88 -5.87
C LEU A 629 24.26 -18.46 -6.46
N VAL A 630 24.67 -17.47 -5.66
CA VAL A 630 25.01 -16.12 -6.15
C VAL A 630 26.09 -16.20 -7.24
N GLN A 631 27.17 -16.94 -6.96
CA GLN A 631 28.30 -17.12 -7.90
C GLN A 631 27.90 -17.86 -9.18
N ASP A 632 26.96 -18.81 -9.09
CA ASP A 632 26.46 -19.57 -10.23
C ASP A 632 25.53 -18.76 -11.14
N LEU A 633 24.81 -17.78 -10.59
CA LEU A 633 23.83 -16.97 -11.30
C LEU A 633 24.44 -15.70 -11.92
N GLU A 634 25.35 -15.03 -11.20
CA GLU A 634 25.93 -13.75 -11.61
C GLU A 634 26.76 -13.86 -12.89
N LEU A 635 26.40 -13.09 -13.93
CA LEU A 635 27.10 -13.10 -15.20
C LEU A 635 28.54 -12.61 -15.04
N THR A 636 29.49 -13.54 -15.21
CA THR A 636 30.91 -13.23 -15.17
C THR A 636 31.51 -13.38 -16.56
N LEU A 637 31.76 -12.24 -17.19
CA LEU A 637 32.50 -12.13 -18.43
C LEU A 637 34.01 -12.11 -18.13
N LEU A 638 34.81 -12.56 -19.10
CA LEU A 638 36.27 -12.52 -18.99
C LEU A 638 36.82 -11.11 -18.70
N ARG A 639 36.17 -10.06 -19.22
CA ARG A 639 36.53 -8.68 -18.90
C ARG A 639 36.43 -8.34 -17.41
N ASN A 640 35.50 -8.96 -16.67
CA ASN A 640 35.26 -8.64 -15.26
C ASN A 640 36.38 -9.18 -14.36
N ILE A 641 37.12 -10.20 -14.81
CA ILE A 641 38.21 -10.83 -14.06
C ILE A 641 39.61 -10.47 -14.61
N THR A 642 39.69 -9.68 -15.68
CA THR A 642 40.96 -9.35 -16.35
C THR A 642 41.46 -7.99 -15.87
N ASN A 643 42.64 -7.94 -15.25
CA ASN A 643 43.31 -6.68 -14.87
C ASN A 643 43.93 -5.99 -16.09
N LYS A 644 44.65 -6.76 -16.91
CA LYS A 644 45.38 -6.25 -18.06
C LYS A 644 45.36 -7.24 -19.20
N ILE A 645 45.22 -6.72 -20.42
CA ILE A 645 45.36 -7.48 -21.65
C ILE A 645 46.35 -6.78 -22.57
N GLY A 646 47.28 -7.52 -23.14
CA GLY A 646 48.29 -6.99 -24.05
C GLY A 646 48.47 -7.88 -25.26
N ILE A 647 48.68 -7.26 -26.42
CA ILE A 647 49.09 -7.94 -27.64
C ILE A 647 50.61 -7.76 -27.76
N TYR A 648 51.34 -8.86 -27.80
CA TYR A 648 52.79 -8.88 -27.89
C TYR A 648 53.21 -9.59 -29.17
N TRP A 649 54.32 -9.13 -29.75
CA TRP A 649 54.99 -9.84 -30.83
C TRP A 649 56.05 -10.76 -30.22
N ASP A 650 55.84 -12.07 -30.31
CA ASP A 650 56.71 -13.08 -29.72
C ASP A 650 57.10 -14.13 -30.79
N PRO A 651 58.25 -13.94 -31.47
CA PRO A 651 58.56 -14.58 -32.75
C PRO A 651 58.86 -16.08 -32.64
N THR A 652 59.28 -16.57 -31.46
CA THR A 652 59.54 -17.98 -31.18
C THR A 652 58.68 -18.45 -30.00
N ASN A 653 58.38 -19.75 -29.93
CA ASN A 653 57.72 -20.35 -28.75
C ASN A 653 58.72 -20.62 -27.61
N GLU A 654 60.01 -20.48 -27.89
CA GLU A 654 61.12 -20.93 -27.05
C GLU A 654 61.76 -19.82 -26.19
N GLU A 655 61.64 -18.56 -26.59
CA GLU A 655 62.16 -17.45 -25.79
C GLU A 655 61.14 -16.33 -25.78
N SER A 656 60.48 -16.16 -24.64
CA SER A 656 59.56 -15.05 -24.45
C SER A 656 60.35 -13.75 -24.28
N VAL A 657 59.94 -12.73 -25.03
CA VAL A 657 60.38 -11.33 -24.84
C VAL A 657 60.02 -10.82 -23.43
N ILE A 658 58.98 -11.39 -22.82
CA ILE A 658 58.52 -11.07 -21.46
C ILE A 658 59.28 -11.93 -20.45
N GLU A 659 60.05 -11.30 -19.57
CA GLU A 659 60.89 -11.97 -18.56
C GLU A 659 60.07 -12.79 -17.55
N GLU A 660 58.93 -12.26 -17.10
CA GLU A 660 58.00 -12.91 -16.16
C GLU A 660 57.45 -14.25 -16.68
N ASP A 661 57.36 -14.42 -18.00
CA ASP A 661 56.74 -15.59 -18.63
C ASP A 661 57.75 -16.73 -18.90
N ARG A 662 59.05 -16.51 -18.64
CA ARG A 662 60.11 -17.49 -18.93
C ARG A 662 60.06 -18.71 -18.01
N GLU A 663 59.77 -18.51 -16.73
CA GLU A 663 59.61 -19.58 -15.74
C GLU A 663 58.40 -20.48 -16.09
N LEU A 664 57.29 -19.85 -16.49
CA LEU A 664 56.09 -20.55 -16.94
C LEU A 664 56.39 -21.43 -18.16
N LEU A 665 57.08 -20.90 -19.17
CA LEU A 665 57.44 -21.68 -20.36
C LEU A 665 58.41 -22.82 -20.05
N ALA A 666 59.37 -22.62 -19.14
CA ALA A 666 60.28 -23.67 -18.71
C ALA A 666 59.53 -24.84 -18.02
N PHE A 667 58.53 -24.53 -17.20
CA PHE A 667 57.67 -25.52 -16.58
C PHE A 667 56.84 -26.33 -17.61
N TYR A 668 56.23 -25.67 -18.60
CA TYR A 668 55.50 -26.36 -19.66
C TYR A 668 56.41 -27.23 -20.54
N ARG A 669 57.65 -26.80 -20.81
CA ARG A 669 58.63 -27.63 -21.54
C ARG A 669 58.98 -28.90 -20.78
N PHE A 670 59.15 -28.80 -19.48
CA PHE A 670 59.40 -29.98 -18.65
C PHE A 670 58.24 -30.99 -18.75
N LEU A 671 56.99 -30.52 -18.82
CA LEU A 671 55.80 -31.37 -19.01
C LEU A 671 55.68 -31.93 -20.44
N GLU A 672 56.06 -31.16 -21.47
CA GLU A 672 55.96 -31.54 -22.88
C GLU A 672 57.03 -32.55 -23.34
N GLN A 673 58.13 -32.71 -22.60
CA GLN A 673 59.19 -33.70 -22.89
C GLN A 673 58.70 -35.16 -22.95
N GLY A 674 57.44 -35.44 -22.56
CA GLY A 674 56.80 -36.76 -22.65
C GLY A 674 55.83 -36.99 -23.81
N GLN A 675 55.52 -36.01 -24.67
CA GLN A 675 54.58 -36.17 -25.81
C GLN A 675 55.06 -35.47 -27.09
N PRO A 676 55.77 -36.18 -28.01
CA PRO A 676 56.40 -35.58 -29.19
C PRO A 676 55.44 -35.29 -30.38
N GLU A 677 54.17 -35.69 -30.34
CA GLU A 677 53.26 -35.54 -31.50
C GLU A 677 52.53 -34.18 -31.61
N LEU A 678 52.54 -33.32 -30.58
CA LEU A 678 51.82 -32.04 -30.60
C LEU A 678 52.64 -30.84 -31.12
N ALA A 679 53.91 -31.03 -31.46
CA ALA A 679 54.88 -29.94 -31.70
C ALA A 679 54.84 -29.31 -33.11
N ALA A 680 53.98 -29.78 -34.02
CA ALA A 680 53.96 -29.36 -35.43
C ALA A 680 52.75 -28.50 -35.83
N ALA A 681 52.35 -27.54 -34.98
CA ALA A 681 51.35 -26.54 -35.34
C ALA A 681 52.01 -25.18 -35.64
N THR A 682 51.86 -24.69 -36.88
CA THR A 682 52.34 -23.38 -37.33
C THR A 682 51.56 -22.26 -36.63
N ASN A 683 52.00 -21.87 -35.43
CA ASN A 683 51.30 -20.87 -34.63
C ASN A 683 51.70 -19.45 -35.04
N SER A 684 50.78 -18.49 -34.88
CA SER A 684 51.09 -17.09 -35.16
C SER A 684 52.17 -16.55 -34.23
N LYS A 685 52.93 -15.58 -34.76
CA LYS A 685 53.99 -14.83 -34.05
C LYS A 685 53.42 -13.77 -33.09
N TRP A 686 52.12 -13.49 -33.20
CA TRP A 686 51.42 -12.58 -32.30
C TRP A 686 50.80 -13.35 -31.13
N LEU A 687 50.93 -12.79 -29.93
CA LEU A 687 50.47 -13.36 -28.67
C LEU A 687 49.47 -12.41 -28.01
N VAL A 688 48.38 -12.95 -27.48
CA VAL A 688 47.51 -12.24 -26.53
C VAL A 688 47.86 -12.72 -25.12
N ARG A 689 48.30 -11.81 -24.25
CA ARG A 689 48.58 -12.08 -22.83
C ARG A 689 47.52 -11.41 -21.96
N LEU A 690 46.90 -12.19 -21.08
CA LEU A 690 45.96 -11.72 -20.06
C LEU A 690 46.57 -11.88 -18.67
N GLU A 691 46.38 -10.87 -17.85
CA GLU A 691 46.66 -10.89 -16.42
C GLU A 691 45.33 -10.85 -15.68
N LEU A 692 45.02 -11.91 -14.93
CA LEU A 692 43.75 -12.09 -14.24
C LEU A 692 43.85 -11.68 -12.76
N ASN A 693 42.74 -11.18 -12.23
CA ASN A 693 42.63 -10.74 -10.84
C ASN A 693 42.32 -11.94 -9.92
N ARG A 694 43.22 -12.21 -8.96
CA ARG A 694 43.08 -13.32 -8.02
C ARG A 694 41.90 -13.16 -7.06
N GLU A 695 41.65 -11.95 -6.58
CA GLU A 695 40.60 -11.68 -5.59
C GLU A 695 39.21 -11.86 -6.19
N GLU A 696 39.00 -11.31 -7.40
CA GLU A 696 37.75 -11.48 -8.16
C GLU A 696 37.50 -12.95 -8.51
N MET A 697 38.54 -13.67 -8.94
CA MET A 697 38.44 -15.11 -9.20
C MET A 697 38.09 -15.91 -7.95
N TYR A 698 38.67 -15.56 -6.79
CA TYR A 698 38.35 -16.19 -5.51
C TYR A 698 36.91 -15.89 -5.06
N ASN A 699 36.50 -14.62 -5.10
CA ASN A 699 35.16 -14.18 -4.72
C ASN A 699 34.06 -14.83 -5.56
N LYS A 700 34.36 -15.13 -6.82
CA LYS A 700 33.45 -15.77 -7.78
C LYS A 700 33.63 -17.29 -7.88
N ASN A 701 34.54 -17.86 -7.10
CA ASN A 701 34.87 -19.29 -7.09
C ASN A 701 35.20 -19.84 -8.50
N ILE A 702 36.04 -19.10 -9.23
CA ILE A 702 36.50 -19.45 -10.59
C ILE A 702 37.96 -19.87 -10.52
N THR A 703 38.29 -21.04 -11.05
CA THR A 703 39.68 -21.49 -11.16
C THR A 703 40.25 -21.16 -12.54
N MET A 704 41.58 -21.13 -12.65
CA MET A 704 42.24 -20.90 -13.94
C MET A 704 41.89 -21.99 -14.97
N ALA A 705 41.71 -23.23 -14.51
CA ALA A 705 41.29 -24.35 -15.33
C ALA A 705 39.91 -24.12 -15.95
N ASP A 706 38.96 -23.55 -15.19
CA ASP A 706 37.61 -23.24 -15.69
C ASP A 706 37.66 -22.21 -16.82
N VAL A 707 38.47 -21.15 -16.66
CA VAL A 707 38.64 -20.11 -17.69
C VAL A 707 39.23 -20.72 -18.96
N VAL A 708 40.28 -21.53 -18.84
CA VAL A 708 40.93 -22.20 -19.97
C VAL A 708 39.96 -23.15 -20.68
N PHE A 709 39.18 -23.92 -19.92
CA PHE A 709 38.18 -24.83 -20.47
C PHE A 709 37.15 -24.09 -21.33
N VAL A 710 36.62 -22.96 -20.84
CA VAL A 710 35.65 -22.14 -21.56
C VAL A 710 36.27 -21.54 -22.84
N VAL A 711 37.48 -20.98 -22.74
CA VAL A 711 38.15 -20.38 -23.90
C VAL A 711 38.48 -21.43 -24.96
N ARG A 712 38.97 -22.62 -24.58
CA ARG A 712 39.21 -23.74 -25.51
C ARG A 712 37.93 -24.20 -26.19
N LYS A 713 36.82 -24.25 -25.46
CA LYS A 713 35.51 -24.63 -26.02
C LYS A 713 34.99 -23.62 -27.04
N MET A 714 35.20 -22.33 -26.79
CA MET A 714 34.80 -21.24 -27.70
C MET A 714 35.74 -21.12 -28.91
N TYR A 715 37.04 -21.34 -28.70
CA TYR A 715 38.09 -21.16 -29.71
C TYR A 715 39.04 -22.37 -29.75
N PRO A 716 38.62 -23.48 -30.38
CA PRO A 716 39.37 -24.74 -30.37
C PRO A 716 40.71 -24.68 -31.12
N THR A 717 40.87 -23.74 -32.05
CA THR A 717 42.08 -23.55 -32.88
C THR A 717 43.16 -22.71 -32.20
N THR A 718 43.02 -22.43 -30.90
CA THR A 718 43.96 -21.57 -30.15
C THR A 718 44.86 -22.39 -29.21
N GLN A 719 46.15 -22.09 -29.21
CA GLN A 719 47.09 -22.61 -28.24
C GLN A 719 47.02 -21.75 -26.97
N ILE A 720 46.75 -22.37 -25.82
CA ILE A 720 46.61 -21.69 -24.54
C ILE A 720 47.64 -22.25 -23.55
N ILE A 721 48.49 -21.37 -23.02
CA ILE A 721 49.42 -21.62 -21.92
C ILE A 721 48.96 -20.75 -20.75
N TYR A 722 48.91 -21.30 -19.53
CA TYR A 722 48.40 -20.59 -18.36
C TYR A 722 49.21 -20.92 -17.10
N SER A 723 49.30 -19.97 -16.18
CA SER A 723 49.96 -20.16 -14.89
C SER A 723 49.11 -20.95 -13.90
N ASP A 724 49.77 -21.67 -12.99
CA ASP A 724 49.10 -22.32 -11.87
C ASP A 724 48.59 -21.30 -10.82
N TYR A 725 47.67 -21.70 -9.97
CA TYR A 725 47.09 -20.84 -8.91
C TYR A 725 48.10 -20.45 -7.82
N ASN A 726 49.23 -21.16 -7.76
CA ASN A 726 50.34 -20.87 -6.85
C ASN A 726 51.25 -19.74 -7.37
N ALA A 727 51.13 -19.34 -8.63
CA ALA A 727 51.92 -18.24 -9.19
C ALA A 727 51.53 -16.90 -8.56
N GLU A 728 52.50 -16.00 -8.42
CA GLU A 728 52.27 -14.65 -7.88
C GLU A 728 51.31 -13.84 -8.77
N LYS A 729 51.46 -13.97 -10.09
CA LYS A 729 50.55 -13.39 -11.10
C LYS A 729 49.86 -14.49 -11.89
N LEU A 730 48.52 -14.38 -12.00
CA LEU A 730 47.72 -15.29 -12.80
C LEU A 730 47.74 -14.84 -14.27
N ILE A 731 48.52 -15.54 -15.11
CA ILE A 731 48.78 -15.16 -16.49
C ILE A 731 48.21 -16.21 -17.45
N MET A 732 47.56 -15.76 -18.52
CA MET A 732 47.11 -16.58 -19.64
C MET A 732 47.71 -16.07 -20.94
N ARG A 733 48.22 -16.99 -21.76
CA ARG A 733 48.83 -16.74 -23.07
C ARG A 733 48.04 -17.47 -24.14
N ILE A 734 47.55 -16.74 -25.13
CA ILE A 734 46.73 -17.27 -26.22
C ILE A 734 47.41 -16.95 -27.56
N ARG A 735 47.71 -17.98 -28.35
CA ARG A 735 48.15 -17.86 -29.75
C ARG A 735 47.08 -18.43 -30.67
N ILE A 736 46.81 -17.73 -31.77
CA ILE A 736 45.83 -18.17 -32.79
C ILE A 736 46.61 -18.82 -33.94
N GLN A 737 46.08 -19.90 -34.51
CA GLN A 737 46.59 -20.44 -35.78
C GLN A 737 46.08 -19.56 -36.94
N SER A 738 46.98 -19.00 -37.75
CA SER A 738 46.61 -18.10 -38.86
C SER A 738 47.13 -18.61 -40.19
N GLU A 739 46.31 -18.45 -41.24
CA GLU A 739 46.73 -18.42 -42.64
C GLU A 739 47.29 -17.01 -42.97
N ASP A 740 48.26 -16.93 -43.88
CA ASP A 740 49.00 -15.71 -44.22
C ASP A 740 48.10 -14.64 -44.88
N SER A 741 47.62 -13.68 -44.08
CA SER A 741 46.94 -12.46 -44.55
C SER A 741 47.59 -11.21 -43.95
N ILE A 742 47.49 -10.07 -44.64
CA ILE A 742 48.22 -8.83 -44.34
C ILE A 742 47.63 -8.07 -43.11
N ASP A 743 46.37 -8.33 -42.75
CA ASP A 743 45.63 -7.64 -41.67
C ASP A 743 45.55 -8.41 -40.33
N GLN A 744 46.64 -9.06 -39.93
CA GLN A 744 46.69 -9.87 -38.69
C GLN A 744 46.40 -9.07 -37.42
N PHE A 745 46.93 -7.84 -37.31
CA PHE A 745 46.79 -7.03 -36.09
C PHE A 745 45.35 -6.57 -35.82
N THR A 746 44.64 -6.13 -36.87
CA THR A 746 43.22 -5.73 -36.76
C THR A 746 42.36 -6.93 -36.38
N SER A 747 42.64 -8.09 -36.98
CA SER A 747 41.97 -9.36 -36.66
C SER A 747 42.20 -9.78 -35.21
N LEU A 748 43.40 -9.58 -34.66
CA LEU A 748 43.74 -9.84 -33.26
C LEU A 748 43.05 -8.86 -32.29
N LYS A 749 42.96 -7.58 -32.64
CA LYS A 749 42.17 -6.61 -31.84
C LYS A 749 40.67 -6.96 -31.85
N LEU A 750 40.13 -7.39 -32.99
CA LEU A 750 38.75 -7.87 -33.06
C LEU A 750 38.57 -9.15 -32.24
N PHE A 751 39.54 -10.07 -32.29
CA PHE A 751 39.55 -11.26 -31.45
C PHE A 751 39.62 -10.91 -29.96
N GLN A 752 40.50 -10.00 -29.55
CA GLN A 752 40.60 -9.49 -28.18
C GLN A 752 39.25 -8.95 -27.69
N ASN A 753 38.60 -8.08 -28.47
CA ASN A 753 37.31 -7.51 -28.11
C ASN A 753 36.20 -8.55 -28.02
N LYS A 754 36.19 -9.55 -28.93
CA LYS A 754 35.26 -10.68 -28.87
C LYS A 754 35.52 -11.56 -27.66
N LEU A 755 36.78 -11.85 -27.36
CA LEU A 755 37.20 -12.67 -26.23
C LEU A 755 36.81 -12.03 -24.89
N LEU A 756 36.96 -10.72 -24.73
CA LEU A 756 36.58 -10.03 -23.49
C LEU A 756 35.06 -9.89 -23.29
N ASN A 757 34.32 -9.57 -24.35
CA ASN A 757 32.89 -9.23 -24.23
C ASN A 757 31.95 -10.44 -24.43
N ASN A 758 32.35 -11.46 -25.19
CA ASN A 758 31.49 -12.59 -25.51
C ASN A 758 31.84 -13.86 -24.72
N CYS A 759 33.03 -13.95 -24.11
CA CYS A 759 33.42 -15.10 -23.31
C CYS A 759 32.74 -15.04 -21.92
N VAL A 760 31.65 -15.80 -21.80
CA VAL A 760 30.94 -16.02 -20.54
C VAL A 760 31.61 -17.18 -19.81
N ILE A 761 32.25 -16.90 -18.67
CA ILE A 761 32.94 -17.91 -17.88
C ILE A 761 31.94 -18.68 -17.01
N ARG A 762 31.12 -17.93 -16.29
CA ARG A 762 30.09 -18.44 -15.38
C ARG A 762 28.91 -17.47 -15.34
N GLY A 763 27.75 -17.94 -14.89
CA GLY A 763 26.56 -17.11 -14.76
C GLY A 763 25.61 -17.18 -15.94
N MET A 764 24.45 -16.54 -15.77
CA MET A 764 23.38 -16.53 -16.75
C MET A 764 23.33 -15.18 -17.49
N PRO A 765 23.22 -15.18 -18.84
CA PRO A 765 23.03 -13.95 -19.60
C PRO A 765 21.77 -13.21 -19.12
N GLY A 766 21.87 -11.90 -18.93
CA GLY A 766 20.76 -11.06 -18.47
C GLY A 766 20.74 -10.77 -16.97
N ILE A 767 21.53 -11.48 -16.16
CA ILE A 767 21.67 -11.24 -14.72
C ILE A 767 23.02 -10.56 -14.45
N LYS A 768 23.01 -9.28 -14.07
CA LYS A 768 24.22 -8.49 -13.86
C LYS A 768 24.81 -8.66 -12.47
N GLY A 769 23.96 -8.72 -11.45
CA GLY A 769 24.36 -8.82 -10.05
C GLY A 769 23.33 -9.60 -9.26
N VAL A 770 23.76 -10.27 -8.20
CA VAL A 770 22.86 -11.03 -7.31
C VAL A 770 23.24 -10.72 -5.87
N THR A 771 22.23 -10.35 -5.08
CA THR A 771 22.38 -10.10 -3.64
C THR A 771 21.52 -11.09 -2.88
N PHE A 772 21.90 -11.44 -1.64
CA PHE A 772 21.10 -12.32 -0.81
C PHE A 772 20.78 -11.64 0.52
N ARG A 773 19.56 -11.88 1.01
CA ARG A 773 19.08 -11.36 2.29
C ARG A 773 18.39 -12.44 3.10
N LYS A 774 18.32 -12.23 4.41
CA LYS A 774 17.49 -13.05 5.30
C LYS A 774 16.05 -12.58 5.18
N ASP A 775 15.15 -13.53 4.99
CA ASP A 775 13.70 -13.35 5.01
C ASP A 775 13.13 -14.09 6.23
N THR A 776 12.39 -13.36 7.05
CA THR A 776 11.72 -13.87 8.27
C THR A 776 10.20 -13.78 8.15
N GLN A 777 9.68 -13.34 6.99
CA GLN A 777 8.26 -13.04 6.83
C GLN A 777 7.38 -14.27 6.63
N LYS A 778 7.99 -15.46 6.46
CA LYS A 778 7.25 -16.70 6.23
C LYS A 778 7.15 -17.54 7.49
N ALA A 779 6.04 -18.23 7.66
CA ALA A 779 5.81 -19.28 8.65
C ALA A 779 5.66 -20.64 7.99
N GLU A 780 6.07 -21.66 8.73
CA GLU A 780 5.79 -23.06 8.41
C GLU A 780 5.23 -23.77 9.63
N LEU A 781 4.45 -24.83 9.39
CA LEU A 781 3.93 -25.66 10.45
C LEU A 781 5.06 -26.51 11.04
N VAL A 782 5.39 -26.26 12.30
CA VAL A 782 6.45 -26.96 13.04
C VAL A 782 5.83 -27.69 14.24
N GLY A 783 6.30 -28.91 14.51
CA GLY A 783 5.88 -29.74 15.64
C GLY A 783 5.19 -31.06 15.25
N GLU A 784 5.03 -31.95 16.22
CA GLU A 784 4.34 -33.24 16.08
C GLU A 784 3.14 -33.32 17.03
N GLY A 785 2.04 -33.92 16.56
CA GLY A 785 0.83 -34.08 17.37
C GLY A 785 0.17 -32.74 17.80
N PRO A 786 -0.21 -32.58 19.07
CA PRO A 786 -0.95 -31.41 19.56
C PRO A 786 -0.13 -30.11 19.63
N GLU A 787 1.21 -30.17 19.59
CA GLU A 787 2.07 -28.97 19.61
C GLU A 787 2.29 -28.35 18.23
N ARG A 788 1.66 -28.89 17.17
CA ARG A 788 1.74 -28.33 15.81
C ARG A 788 1.29 -26.88 15.80
N LYS A 789 2.21 -25.98 15.40
CA LYS A 789 1.98 -24.54 15.36
C LYS A 789 2.76 -23.92 14.20
N TYR A 790 2.19 -22.89 13.57
CA TYR A 790 2.92 -22.08 12.60
C TYR A 790 3.98 -21.22 13.33
N GLN A 791 5.24 -21.37 12.93
CA GLN A 791 6.37 -20.63 13.48
C GLN A 791 7.15 -19.92 12.38
N GLU A 792 7.76 -18.80 12.73
CA GLU A 792 8.55 -17.99 11.80
C GLU A 792 9.76 -18.77 11.30
N LEU A 793 9.92 -18.78 9.98
CA LEU A 793 10.98 -19.45 9.27
C LEU A 793 12.01 -18.43 8.82
N GLU A 794 13.21 -18.52 9.37
CA GLU A 794 14.37 -17.82 8.82
C GLU A 794 14.89 -18.57 7.57
N GLN A 795 14.85 -17.90 6.42
CA GLN A 795 15.39 -18.42 5.15
C GLN A 795 16.23 -17.35 4.42
N TYR A 796 17.21 -17.78 3.63
CA TYR A 796 17.93 -16.90 2.71
C TYR A 796 17.22 -16.86 1.36
N ILE A 797 17.00 -15.65 0.85
CA ILE A 797 16.45 -15.37 -0.49
C ILE A 797 17.45 -14.55 -1.29
N LEU A 798 17.40 -14.67 -2.61
CA LEU A 798 18.29 -13.96 -3.51
C LEU A 798 17.49 -12.99 -4.37
N ASP A 799 17.98 -11.77 -4.53
CA ASP A 799 17.40 -10.72 -5.36
C ASP A 799 18.41 -10.36 -6.48
N THR A 800 17.97 -10.35 -7.74
CA THR A 800 18.83 -10.14 -8.91
C THR A 800 18.66 -8.76 -9.53
N ASP A 801 19.73 -8.22 -10.12
CA ASP A 801 19.67 -7.10 -11.07
C ASP A 801 19.65 -7.67 -12.51
N GLY A 802 18.52 -7.48 -13.19
CA GLY A 802 18.21 -8.11 -14.47
C GLY A 802 17.34 -9.36 -14.32
N SER A 803 16.81 -9.84 -15.46
CA SER A 803 15.93 -11.01 -15.50
C SER A 803 16.36 -12.04 -16.55
N ASN A 804 16.31 -13.32 -16.16
CA ASN A 804 16.32 -14.47 -17.05
C ASN A 804 15.51 -15.62 -16.41
N TYR A 805 14.19 -15.50 -16.47
CA TYR A 805 13.28 -16.35 -15.71
C TYR A 805 13.46 -17.85 -16.02
N ILE A 806 13.51 -18.22 -17.31
CA ILE A 806 13.57 -19.62 -17.75
C ILE A 806 14.81 -20.34 -17.23
N LYS A 807 16.00 -19.72 -17.38
CA LYS A 807 17.25 -20.37 -16.98
C LYS A 807 17.37 -20.50 -15.47
N VAL A 808 16.90 -19.49 -14.71
CA VAL A 808 16.89 -19.50 -13.25
C VAL A 808 15.93 -20.56 -12.73
N MET A 809 14.74 -20.69 -13.33
CA MET A 809 13.74 -21.68 -12.96
C MET A 809 14.27 -23.12 -13.06
N ASN A 810 15.14 -23.40 -14.04
CA ASN A 810 15.71 -24.72 -14.25
C ASN A 810 16.92 -25.05 -13.34
N HIS A 811 17.35 -24.11 -12.49
CA HIS A 811 18.53 -24.33 -11.64
C HIS A 811 18.21 -25.29 -10.48
N PRO A 812 19.04 -26.32 -10.20
CA PRO A 812 18.70 -27.39 -9.26
C PRO A 812 18.54 -26.95 -7.81
N ALA A 813 19.22 -25.87 -7.39
CA ALA A 813 19.11 -25.32 -6.03
C ALA A 813 17.95 -24.32 -5.86
N VAL A 814 17.34 -23.88 -6.96
CA VAL A 814 16.24 -22.91 -6.98
C VAL A 814 14.90 -23.63 -6.83
N ASP A 815 14.00 -23.02 -6.09
CA ASP A 815 12.62 -23.44 -5.96
C ASP A 815 11.76 -22.78 -7.06
N ALA A 816 11.52 -23.53 -8.13
CA ALA A 816 10.75 -23.07 -9.28
C ALA A 816 9.31 -22.65 -8.94
N ASN A 817 8.71 -23.21 -7.90
CA ASN A 817 7.30 -22.94 -7.54
C ASN A 817 7.13 -21.58 -6.86
N ARG A 818 8.20 -21.00 -6.32
CA ARG A 818 8.18 -19.72 -5.60
C ARG A 818 8.94 -18.61 -6.31
N LEU A 819 9.50 -18.88 -7.50
CA LEU A 819 10.24 -17.89 -8.28
C LEU A 819 9.34 -16.71 -8.65
N TYR A 820 9.84 -15.50 -8.46
CA TYR A 820 9.10 -14.26 -8.71
C TYR A 820 9.91 -13.30 -9.58
N THR A 821 9.23 -12.57 -10.48
CA THR A 821 9.84 -11.58 -11.37
C THR A 821 9.02 -10.30 -11.40
N THR A 822 9.71 -9.16 -11.47
CA THR A 822 9.08 -7.85 -11.68
C THR A 822 8.74 -7.59 -13.16
N ASN A 823 9.28 -8.40 -14.08
CA ASN A 823 9.00 -8.29 -15.51
C ASN A 823 7.79 -9.13 -15.90
N ILE A 824 6.68 -8.47 -16.20
CA ILE A 824 5.40 -9.10 -16.52
C ILE A 824 5.49 -9.97 -17.79
N TYR A 825 6.24 -9.55 -18.81
CA TYR A 825 6.32 -10.26 -20.10
C TYR A 825 6.99 -11.63 -19.98
N ASP A 826 7.95 -11.79 -19.06
CA ASP A 826 8.59 -13.09 -18.81
C ASP A 826 7.55 -14.14 -18.37
N ILE A 827 6.50 -13.72 -17.64
CA ILE A 827 5.46 -14.62 -17.12
C ILE A 827 4.40 -14.93 -18.19
N VAL A 828 4.00 -13.94 -19.00
CA VAL A 828 2.93 -14.11 -20.01
C VAL A 828 3.21 -15.30 -20.92
N GLU A 829 4.45 -15.41 -21.39
CA GLU A 829 4.86 -16.44 -22.35
C GLU A 829 5.03 -17.82 -21.70
N ILE A 830 5.33 -17.88 -20.40
CA ILE A 830 5.72 -19.12 -19.71
C ILE A 830 4.57 -19.69 -18.85
N LEU A 831 3.99 -18.86 -17.97
CA LEU A 831 2.99 -19.25 -16.99
C LEU A 831 1.56 -18.85 -17.38
N GLY A 832 1.41 -17.93 -18.35
CA GLY A 832 0.11 -17.47 -18.83
C GLY A 832 -0.48 -16.30 -18.04
N LEU A 833 -1.69 -15.89 -18.42
CA LEU A 833 -2.29 -14.62 -17.98
C LEU A 833 -2.81 -14.62 -16.54
N GLU A 834 -3.27 -15.75 -15.99
CA GLU A 834 -3.71 -15.82 -14.59
C GLU A 834 -2.53 -15.61 -13.61
N ALA A 835 -1.35 -16.12 -13.96
CA ALA A 835 -0.13 -15.83 -13.22
C ALA A 835 0.21 -14.33 -13.30
N VAL A 836 -0.01 -13.71 -14.47
CA VAL A 836 0.19 -12.27 -14.65
C VAL A 836 -0.79 -11.45 -13.81
N ARG A 837 -2.08 -11.77 -13.78
CA ARG A 837 -3.09 -11.11 -12.93
C ARG A 837 -2.63 -11.07 -11.47
N THR A 838 -2.15 -12.20 -10.96
CA THR A 838 -1.64 -12.32 -9.60
C THR A 838 -0.38 -11.47 -9.37
N ILE A 839 0.53 -11.43 -10.34
CA ILE A 839 1.78 -10.67 -10.24
C ILE A 839 1.52 -9.17 -10.33
N LEU A 840 0.59 -8.74 -11.17
CA LEU A 840 0.10 -7.36 -11.22
C LEU A 840 -0.46 -6.93 -9.85
N MET A 841 -1.29 -7.77 -9.22
CA MET A 841 -1.81 -7.49 -7.88
C MET A 841 -0.69 -7.39 -6.83
N ASN A 842 0.30 -8.28 -6.90
CA ASN A 842 1.45 -8.28 -5.97
C ASN A 842 2.41 -7.10 -6.19
N GLU A 843 2.48 -6.56 -7.40
CA GLU A 843 3.27 -5.36 -7.72
C GLU A 843 2.52 -4.07 -7.35
N LEU A 844 1.20 -4.03 -7.56
CA LEU A 844 0.37 -2.86 -7.26
C LEU A 844 0.11 -2.69 -5.75
N SER A 845 -0.12 -3.78 -5.02
CA SER A 845 -0.48 -3.70 -3.58
C SER A 845 0.57 -2.98 -2.72
N PRO A 846 1.89 -3.27 -2.85
CA PRO A 846 2.93 -2.54 -2.11
C PRO A 846 3.03 -1.07 -2.49
N ILE A 847 2.78 -0.71 -3.76
CA ILE A 847 2.80 0.69 -4.22
C ILE A 847 1.78 1.52 -3.44
N PHE A 848 0.59 0.96 -3.19
CA PHE A 848 -0.49 1.62 -2.46
C PHE A 848 -0.53 1.30 -0.96
N GLY A 849 0.44 0.55 -0.43
CA GLY A 849 0.44 0.11 0.97
C GLY A 849 0.45 1.24 2.00
N SER A 850 1.11 2.37 1.69
CA SER A 850 1.20 3.53 2.58
C SER A 850 -0.07 4.39 2.61
N VAL A 851 -0.77 4.52 1.48
CA VAL A 851 -1.97 5.37 1.34
C VAL A 851 -3.26 4.58 1.60
N GLY A 852 -3.22 3.26 1.39
CA GLY A 852 -4.34 2.36 1.61
C GLY A 852 -5.36 2.40 0.48
N VAL A 853 -5.38 1.34 -0.33
CA VAL A 853 -6.40 1.07 -1.35
C VAL A 853 -6.92 -0.35 -1.16
N ASN A 854 -8.24 -0.53 -1.24
CA ASN A 854 -8.89 -1.83 -1.10
C ASN A 854 -8.53 -2.72 -2.31
N SER A 855 -8.23 -4.00 -2.04
CA SER A 855 -7.81 -4.97 -3.05
C SER A 855 -8.79 -5.12 -4.20
N ARG A 856 -10.10 -4.94 -3.98
CA ARG A 856 -11.14 -5.00 -5.03
C ARG A 856 -10.90 -4.03 -6.18
N HIS A 857 -10.44 -2.81 -5.89
CA HIS A 857 -10.23 -1.78 -6.91
C HIS A 857 -9.02 -2.14 -7.77
N LEU A 858 -7.95 -2.62 -7.11
CA LEU A 858 -6.77 -3.17 -7.78
C LEU A 858 -7.13 -4.42 -8.58
N GLY A 859 -8.04 -5.25 -8.07
CA GLY A 859 -8.53 -6.45 -8.74
C GLY A 859 -9.26 -6.12 -10.04
N ILE A 860 -10.19 -5.16 -10.03
CA ILE A 860 -10.86 -4.69 -11.26
C ILE A 860 -9.85 -4.20 -12.28
N LEU A 861 -8.83 -3.45 -11.84
CA LEU A 861 -7.78 -2.95 -12.72
C LEU A 861 -6.98 -4.10 -13.36
N CYS A 862 -6.52 -5.06 -12.56
CA CYS A 862 -5.81 -6.24 -13.03
C CYS A 862 -6.65 -7.04 -14.03
N ASP A 863 -7.94 -7.23 -13.72
CA ASP A 863 -8.86 -8.03 -14.52
C ASP A 863 -9.15 -7.35 -15.85
N PHE A 864 -9.29 -6.03 -15.85
CA PHE A 864 -9.41 -5.25 -17.07
C PHE A 864 -8.18 -5.40 -17.98
N ILE A 865 -6.97 -5.42 -17.41
CA ILE A 865 -5.71 -5.58 -18.17
C ILE A 865 -5.59 -6.97 -18.79
N THR A 866 -6.12 -8.02 -18.14
CA THR A 866 -5.91 -9.42 -18.54
C THR A 866 -7.09 -10.09 -19.25
N ARG A 867 -8.31 -9.52 -19.24
CA ARG A 867 -9.53 -10.19 -19.71
C ARG A 867 -9.56 -10.60 -21.18
N THR A 868 -8.85 -9.91 -22.07
CA THR A 868 -8.99 -10.09 -23.54
C THR A 868 -8.09 -11.21 -24.10
N GLY A 869 -7.42 -11.99 -23.25
CA GLY A 869 -6.45 -13.01 -23.68
C GLY A 869 -5.11 -12.42 -24.16
N ARG A 870 -4.91 -11.11 -24.04
CA ARG A 870 -3.66 -10.39 -24.26
C ARG A 870 -3.56 -9.27 -23.22
N LEU A 871 -2.34 -8.80 -22.94
CA LEU A 871 -2.17 -7.66 -22.04
C LEU A 871 -2.60 -6.36 -22.70
N MET A 872 -3.55 -5.68 -22.07
CA MET A 872 -4.05 -4.39 -22.50
C MET A 872 -3.39 -3.28 -21.68
N SER A 873 -2.69 -2.37 -22.35
CA SER A 873 -2.13 -1.17 -21.72
C SER A 873 -3.23 -0.14 -21.43
N ILE A 874 -3.05 0.62 -20.37
CA ILE A 874 -3.92 1.76 -20.00
C ILE A 874 -3.30 3.02 -20.57
N ASP A 875 -3.33 3.09 -21.89
CA ASP A 875 -2.94 4.23 -22.69
C ASP A 875 -3.80 4.27 -23.95
N ARG A 876 -3.58 5.27 -24.80
CA ARG A 876 -4.30 5.39 -26.08
C ARG A 876 -4.19 4.14 -26.95
N TYR A 877 -3.06 3.42 -26.91
CA TYR A 877 -2.85 2.27 -27.77
C TYR A 877 -3.65 1.07 -27.32
N GLY A 878 -3.81 0.87 -26.01
CA GLY A 878 -4.66 -0.18 -25.46
C GLY A 878 -6.14 0.15 -25.57
N ILE A 879 -6.55 1.36 -25.21
CA ILE A 879 -7.95 1.80 -25.28
C ILE A 879 -8.48 1.73 -26.73
N ASN A 880 -7.70 2.18 -27.71
CA ASN A 880 -8.13 2.17 -29.12
C ASN A 880 -8.25 0.75 -29.71
N LYS A 881 -7.54 -0.24 -29.14
CA LYS A 881 -7.64 -1.65 -29.55
C LYS A 881 -8.88 -2.34 -28.99
N ASN A 882 -9.50 -1.80 -27.94
CA ASN A 882 -10.75 -2.34 -27.41
C ASN A 882 -11.91 -1.99 -28.33
N ASP A 883 -12.93 -2.83 -28.30
CA ASP A 883 -14.15 -2.64 -29.07
C ASP A 883 -15.18 -1.82 -28.27
N ILE A 884 -14.88 -0.57 -27.95
CA ILE A 884 -15.75 0.31 -27.13
C ILE A 884 -16.63 1.25 -27.96
N GLY A 885 -16.59 1.12 -29.30
CA GLY A 885 -17.26 2.05 -30.23
C GLY A 885 -16.43 3.31 -30.55
N PRO A 886 -16.61 3.91 -31.75
CA PRO A 886 -15.86 5.08 -32.19
C PRO A 886 -16.12 6.35 -31.36
N LEU A 887 -17.33 6.57 -30.82
CA LEU A 887 -17.66 7.76 -30.01
C LEU A 887 -16.93 7.73 -28.66
N ALA A 888 -16.85 6.56 -28.02
CA ALA A 888 -16.09 6.40 -26.79
C ALA A 888 -14.59 6.61 -27.04
N LYS A 889 -14.04 6.02 -28.11
CA LYS A 889 -12.62 6.18 -28.49
C LYS A 889 -12.26 7.63 -28.77
N MET A 890 -13.07 8.37 -29.53
CA MET A 890 -12.75 9.75 -29.91
C MET A 890 -12.76 10.72 -28.71
N SER A 891 -13.36 10.33 -27.58
CA SER A 891 -13.34 11.10 -26.33
C SER A 891 -11.94 11.19 -25.68
N PHE A 892 -10.97 10.39 -26.17
CA PHE A 892 -9.65 10.24 -25.56
C PHE A 892 -8.50 10.37 -26.59
N GLU A 893 -7.65 11.38 -26.38
CA GLU A 893 -6.39 11.69 -27.10
C GLU A 893 -6.44 11.92 -28.63
N GLU A 894 -7.00 11.02 -29.44
CA GLU A 894 -6.86 11.01 -30.91
C GLU A 894 -8.19 11.18 -31.67
N THR A 895 -8.99 12.19 -31.31
CA THR A 895 -10.35 12.41 -31.84
C THR A 895 -10.44 12.40 -33.37
N SER A 896 -9.66 13.24 -34.07
CA SER A 896 -9.76 13.41 -35.54
C SER A 896 -9.46 12.13 -36.31
N LYS A 897 -8.41 11.42 -35.91
CA LYS A 897 -7.97 10.17 -36.55
C LYS A 897 -8.98 9.04 -36.37
N ILE A 898 -9.59 8.94 -35.18
CA ILE A 898 -10.60 7.93 -34.89
C ILE A 898 -11.84 8.17 -35.74
N VAL A 899 -12.33 9.41 -35.81
CA VAL A 899 -13.49 9.77 -36.63
C VAL A 899 -13.23 9.51 -38.12
N LEU A 900 -12.05 9.87 -38.64
CA LEU A 900 -11.69 9.61 -40.04
C LEU A 900 -11.64 8.11 -40.33
N ASN A 901 -11.01 7.31 -39.46
CA ASN A 901 -10.96 5.87 -39.63
C ASN A 901 -12.35 5.24 -39.56
N ALA A 902 -13.16 5.63 -38.58
CA ALA A 902 -14.53 5.15 -38.44
C ALA A 902 -15.37 5.47 -39.69
N ALA A 903 -15.24 6.68 -40.24
CA ALA A 903 -15.91 7.08 -41.48
C ALA A 903 -15.41 6.29 -42.70
N LEU A 904 -14.10 6.02 -42.80
CA LEU A 904 -13.50 5.25 -43.88
C LEU A 904 -13.95 3.78 -43.88
N PHE A 905 -14.06 3.17 -42.70
CA PHE A 905 -14.43 1.75 -42.55
C PHE A 905 -15.93 1.54 -42.32
N GLY A 906 -16.72 2.61 -42.16
CA GLY A 906 -18.15 2.51 -41.87
C GLY A 906 -18.44 1.88 -40.51
N GLU A 907 -17.64 2.19 -39.48
CA GLU A 907 -17.85 1.68 -38.12
C GLU A 907 -19.19 2.20 -37.55
N VAL A 908 -19.94 1.31 -36.92
CA VAL A 908 -21.22 1.63 -36.28
C VAL A 908 -21.03 1.62 -34.76
N ASP A 909 -21.49 2.67 -34.10
CA ASP A 909 -21.49 2.77 -32.64
C ASP A 909 -22.83 2.28 -32.07
N SER A 910 -22.79 1.42 -31.05
CA SER A 910 -23.99 0.90 -30.37
C SER A 910 -24.58 1.87 -29.35
N VAL A 911 -23.87 2.96 -29.02
CA VAL A 911 -24.26 3.97 -28.01
C VAL A 911 -24.58 3.33 -26.66
N THR A 912 -23.88 2.27 -26.30
CA THR A 912 -24.07 1.57 -25.01
C THR A 912 -23.14 2.08 -23.91
N GLY A 913 -21.99 2.66 -24.30
CA GLY A 913 -20.99 3.19 -23.36
C GLY A 913 -21.39 4.50 -22.69
N VAL A 914 -20.73 4.83 -21.59
CA VAL A 914 -21.01 6.04 -20.79
C VAL A 914 -20.71 7.30 -21.59
N SER A 915 -19.51 7.39 -22.18
CA SER A 915 -19.13 8.56 -23.00
C SER A 915 -20.04 8.77 -24.21
N ALA A 916 -20.45 7.70 -24.88
CA ALA A 916 -21.31 7.80 -26.06
C ALA A 916 -22.69 8.37 -25.71
N ASN A 917 -23.31 7.89 -24.63
CA ASN A 917 -24.59 8.41 -24.12
C ASN A 917 -24.50 9.88 -23.68
N ILE A 918 -23.40 10.26 -23.01
CA ILE A 918 -23.18 11.66 -22.63
C ILE A 918 -23.09 12.57 -23.88
N MET A 919 -22.40 12.13 -24.94
CA MET A 919 -22.29 12.89 -26.19
C MET A 919 -23.63 13.04 -26.92
N THR A 920 -24.51 12.03 -26.87
CA THR A 920 -25.83 12.07 -27.50
C THR A 920 -26.90 12.72 -26.61
N GLY A 921 -26.58 13.09 -25.38
CA GLY A 921 -27.52 13.68 -24.42
C GLY A 921 -28.54 12.67 -23.88
N GLN A 922 -28.17 11.40 -23.82
CA GLN A 922 -29.02 10.30 -23.32
C GLN A 922 -28.55 9.82 -21.93
N PRO A 923 -29.47 9.34 -21.06
CA PRO A 923 -29.09 8.72 -19.81
C PRO A 923 -28.34 7.41 -20.11
N PHE A 924 -27.15 7.25 -19.50
CA PHE A 924 -26.37 6.03 -19.66
C PHE A 924 -26.90 4.91 -18.75
N ARG A 925 -26.59 3.66 -19.11
CA ARG A 925 -27.02 2.47 -18.36
C ARG A 925 -26.20 2.30 -17.07
N GLY A 926 -26.56 3.04 -16.04
CA GLY A 926 -25.84 3.06 -14.78
C GLY A 926 -26.50 3.92 -13.70
N GLY A 927 -26.18 3.65 -12.43
CA GLY A 927 -26.73 4.40 -11.30
C GLY A 927 -28.26 4.37 -11.27
N THR A 928 -28.87 5.53 -11.12
CA THR A 928 -30.34 5.74 -11.08
C THR A 928 -31.03 5.33 -12.39
N ALA A 929 -30.37 5.53 -13.54
CA ALA A 929 -30.89 5.18 -14.86
C ALA A 929 -30.69 3.70 -15.25
N PHE A 930 -30.19 2.87 -14.33
CA PHE A 930 -29.92 1.45 -14.62
C PHE A 930 -31.20 0.62 -14.82
N SER A 931 -32.29 0.99 -14.15
CA SER A 931 -33.60 0.33 -14.26
C SER A 931 -34.63 1.30 -14.84
N GLN A 932 -35.58 0.76 -15.60
CA GLN A 932 -36.73 1.55 -16.07
C GLN A 932 -37.84 1.49 -15.03
N ILE A 933 -38.45 2.64 -14.76
CA ILE A 933 -39.60 2.76 -13.89
C ILE A 933 -40.85 2.73 -14.77
N LEU A 934 -41.78 1.82 -14.46
CA LEU A 934 -43.06 1.69 -15.14
C LEU A 934 -44.18 1.87 -14.11
N LEU A 935 -45.30 2.45 -14.54
CA LEU A 935 -46.50 2.59 -13.71
C LEU A 935 -47.18 1.23 -13.54
N ASP A 936 -47.59 0.90 -12.32
CA ASP A 936 -48.42 -0.28 -12.04
C ASP A 936 -49.90 0.10 -12.06
N ASP A 937 -50.55 -0.10 -13.21
CA ASP A 937 -51.96 0.23 -13.43
C ASP A 937 -52.89 -0.53 -12.47
N GLN A 938 -52.54 -1.76 -12.09
CA GLN A 938 -53.38 -2.57 -11.20
C GLN A 938 -53.38 -2.01 -9.78
N MET A 939 -52.21 -1.63 -9.29
CA MET A 939 -52.09 -0.99 -7.99
C MET A 939 -52.80 0.37 -7.96
N LEU A 940 -52.71 1.14 -9.06
CA LEU A 940 -53.40 2.42 -9.19
C LEU A 940 -54.91 2.25 -9.08
N GLU A 941 -55.51 1.32 -9.84
CA GLU A 941 -56.95 1.01 -9.74
C GLU A 941 -57.36 0.59 -8.33
N HIS A 942 -56.52 -0.16 -7.62
CA HIS A 942 -56.79 -0.55 -6.24
C HIS A 942 -56.74 0.63 -5.26
N LEU A 943 -55.84 1.57 -5.47
CA LEU A 943 -55.73 2.79 -4.65
C LEU A 943 -56.88 3.76 -4.92
N THR A 944 -57.35 3.85 -6.17
CA THR A 944 -58.43 4.76 -6.56
C THR A 944 -59.83 4.25 -6.20
N LYS A 945 -60.04 2.93 -6.09
CA LYS A 945 -61.33 2.32 -5.70
C LYS A 945 -61.91 2.78 -4.36
N ASN A 946 -61.09 3.34 -3.46
CA ASN A 946 -61.51 3.83 -2.14
C ASN A 946 -61.47 5.36 -2.02
N LEU A 947 -61.16 6.08 -3.10
CA LEU A 947 -61.33 7.53 -3.14
C LEU A 947 -62.77 7.79 -3.56
N GLU A 948 -63.56 8.40 -2.67
CA GLU A 948 -64.85 8.97 -3.07
C GLU A 948 -64.56 10.04 -4.13
N GLU A 949 -65.15 9.91 -5.31
CA GLU A 949 -65.21 10.99 -6.29
C GLU A 949 -65.95 12.15 -5.59
N GLU A 950 -65.23 13.20 -5.19
CA GLU A 950 -65.90 14.47 -4.93
C GLU A 950 -66.62 14.84 -6.23
N PRO A 951 -67.93 15.14 -6.19
CA PRO A 951 -68.64 15.52 -7.40
C PRO A 951 -67.98 16.76 -7.97
N ASP A 952 -67.48 16.65 -9.20
CA ASP A 952 -66.97 17.76 -9.99
C ASP A 952 -67.97 18.92 -9.91
N GLU A 953 -67.58 20.03 -9.26
CA GLU A 953 -68.26 21.31 -9.43
C GLU A 953 -68.03 21.73 -10.89
N GLU A 954 -69.03 21.37 -11.70
CA GLU A 954 -69.41 21.94 -12.99
C GLU A 954 -68.27 22.12 -14.02
N ALA A 955 -68.27 21.21 -14.99
CA ALA A 955 -67.81 21.48 -16.34
C ALA A 955 -68.61 22.65 -16.93
N GLU A 956 -68.12 23.89 -16.79
CA GLU A 956 -68.50 24.97 -17.68
C GLU A 956 -67.83 24.76 -19.04
N GLU A 957 -68.70 24.80 -20.05
CA GLU A 957 -68.45 24.52 -21.46
C GLU A 957 -67.28 25.34 -22.04
N ASP A 958 -66.60 24.74 -23.02
CA ASP A 958 -65.57 25.33 -23.89
C ASP A 958 -65.84 26.81 -24.23
N GLY A 959 -65.24 27.71 -23.45
CA GLY A 959 -65.13 29.14 -23.69
C GLY A 959 -63.66 29.52 -23.79
N ASP A 960 -63.31 30.12 -24.93
CA ASP A 960 -61.98 30.58 -25.36
C ASP A 960 -61.00 30.95 -24.21
N LEU A 961 -59.86 30.25 -24.15
CA LEU A 961 -58.81 30.38 -23.13
C LEU A 961 -58.07 31.73 -23.17
N THR A 962 -58.57 32.70 -23.94
CA THR A 962 -57.99 34.02 -24.15
C THR A 962 -58.52 35.10 -23.20
N ASP A 963 -59.65 34.89 -22.53
CA ASP A 963 -60.29 35.90 -21.67
C ASP A 963 -59.90 35.84 -20.18
N MET A 964 -59.16 34.82 -19.72
CA MET A 964 -58.65 34.75 -18.33
C MET A 964 -57.28 35.44 -18.12
N LEU A 965 -56.77 36.15 -19.12
CA LEU A 965 -55.51 36.91 -19.06
C LEU A 965 -55.70 38.40 -18.70
N GLU A 966 -56.91 38.83 -18.32
CA GLU A 966 -57.09 40.17 -17.75
C GLU A 966 -56.65 40.17 -16.27
N GLU A 967 -55.38 40.49 -16.05
CA GLU A 967 -54.82 40.74 -14.71
C GLU A 967 -55.53 41.93 -14.05
N ASP A 968 -56.15 41.70 -12.89
CA ASP A 968 -56.69 42.74 -12.02
C ASP A 968 -55.58 43.71 -11.59
N ALA A 969 -55.69 44.97 -11.99
CA ALA A 969 -54.65 46.01 -11.81
C ALA A 969 -54.33 46.36 -10.34
N ASN A 970 -55.04 45.78 -9.37
CA ASN A 970 -54.88 46.02 -7.94
C ASN A 970 -54.45 44.77 -7.13
N ASP A 971 -54.07 43.67 -7.78
CA ASP A 971 -53.52 42.51 -7.08
C ASP A 971 -52.08 42.81 -6.58
N PRO A 972 -51.83 42.81 -5.25
CA PRO A 972 -50.49 43.01 -4.68
C PRO A 972 -49.47 41.93 -5.05
N CYS A 973 -49.88 40.83 -5.70
CA CYS A 973 -49.02 39.77 -6.20
C CYS A 973 -48.91 39.72 -7.75
N GLY A 974 -49.45 40.71 -8.46
CA GLY A 974 -49.44 40.77 -9.93
C GLY A 974 -48.05 40.95 -10.54
N ARG A 975 -47.79 40.28 -11.68
CA ARG A 975 -46.48 40.25 -12.37
C ARG A 975 -45.97 41.63 -12.79
N SER A 976 -46.86 42.59 -13.01
CA SER A 976 -46.54 43.98 -13.38
C SER A 976 -45.85 44.78 -12.25
N GLN A 977 -45.99 44.38 -10.98
CA GLN A 977 -45.35 45.07 -9.84
C GLN A 977 -43.95 44.56 -9.50
N PHE A 978 -43.48 43.46 -10.11
CA PHE A 978 -42.11 42.96 -9.94
C PHE A 978 -41.09 43.61 -10.89
N GLN A 979 -41.53 44.44 -11.84
CA GLN A 979 -40.64 45.29 -12.61
C GLN A 979 -40.50 46.66 -11.94
N MET A 980 -39.33 46.84 -11.32
CA MET A 980 -38.74 48.08 -10.82
C MET A 980 -38.89 48.40 -9.32
N MET A 981 -38.00 47.81 -8.52
CA MET A 981 -37.23 48.59 -7.53
C MET A 981 -35.74 48.22 -7.56
N ASN A 982 -34.99 49.03 -8.31
CA ASN A 982 -33.62 49.50 -8.07
C ASN A 982 -32.54 48.51 -7.59
N MET A 983 -31.89 47.85 -8.56
CA MET A 983 -30.43 47.87 -8.63
C MET A 983 -30.02 48.57 -9.93
N THR A 984 -29.58 49.82 -9.81
CA THR A 984 -28.97 50.60 -10.88
C THR A 984 -27.61 50.01 -11.23
N LEU A 985 -27.46 49.50 -12.45
CA LEU A 985 -26.16 49.39 -13.10
C LEU A 985 -25.64 50.82 -13.39
N PRO A 986 -24.35 51.14 -13.17
CA PRO A 986 -23.80 52.40 -13.63
C PRO A 986 -23.72 52.37 -15.17
N SER A 987 -24.43 53.27 -15.83
CA SER A 987 -24.29 53.51 -17.28
C SER A 987 -23.27 54.62 -17.55
N GLU A 988 -22.54 54.42 -18.66
CA GLU A 988 -21.63 55.34 -19.36
C GLU A 988 -20.20 55.53 -18.80
N VAL A 989 -19.30 54.61 -19.17
CA VAL A 989 -17.94 55.01 -19.57
C VAL A 989 -17.93 55.07 -21.10
N LYS A 990 -17.85 56.30 -21.62
CA LYS A 990 -17.64 56.59 -23.04
C LYS A 990 -16.31 55.99 -23.51
N GLY A 991 -16.31 55.61 -24.78
CA GLY A 991 -15.30 54.78 -25.42
C GLY A 991 -13.85 55.20 -25.19
N LEU A 992 -13.02 54.17 -25.08
CA LEU A 992 -11.60 54.17 -25.40
C LEU A 992 -11.39 52.93 -26.25
N GLU A 993 -11.12 53.15 -27.54
CA GLU A 993 -10.50 52.17 -28.41
C GLU A 993 -9.14 51.80 -27.81
N GLU A 994 -8.90 50.52 -27.55
CA GLU A 994 -7.55 50.00 -27.33
C GLU A 994 -7.11 49.24 -28.59
N PRO A 995 -5.86 49.45 -29.05
CA PRO A 995 -5.39 48.98 -30.34
C PRO A 995 -5.06 47.49 -30.33
N ASP A 996 -5.15 46.89 -31.52
CA ASP A 996 -4.67 45.54 -31.83
C ASP A 996 -3.23 45.33 -31.34
N ILE A 997 -3.01 44.33 -30.48
CA ILE A 997 -1.68 43.85 -30.15
C ILE A 997 -1.42 42.58 -30.97
N GLU A 998 -0.51 42.74 -31.92
CA GLU A 998 0.01 41.70 -32.81
C GLU A 998 0.64 40.53 -32.04
N LEU A 999 0.27 39.31 -32.44
CA LEU A 999 0.95 38.07 -32.10
C LEU A 999 2.30 38.03 -32.85
N TYR A 1000 3.41 38.23 -32.15
CA TYR A 1000 4.73 37.89 -32.66
C TYR A 1000 5.05 36.41 -32.39
N GLU A 1001 5.12 35.64 -33.47
CA GLU A 1001 5.83 34.36 -33.55
C GLU A 1001 7.33 34.58 -33.32
N LEU A 1002 7.92 33.90 -32.33
CA LEU A 1002 9.38 33.76 -32.22
C LEU A 1002 9.79 32.45 -32.88
N VAL A 1003 10.25 32.58 -34.13
CA VAL A 1003 11.01 31.57 -34.88
C VAL A 1003 12.45 31.54 -34.36
N ALA A 1004 12.99 30.32 -34.34
CA ALA A 1004 14.33 29.94 -33.93
C ALA A 1004 15.48 30.74 -34.57
N ALA A 1005 16.56 30.90 -33.78
CA ALA A 1005 17.95 30.85 -34.21
C ALA A 1005 18.76 30.10 -33.14
#